data_AF-A0A8H8M0V5-F1
#
_entry.id   AF-A0A8H8M0V5-F1
#
_cell.length_a   1.000
_cell.length_b   1.000
_cell.length_c   1.000
_cell.angle_alpha   90.00
_cell.angle_beta   90.00
_cell.angle_gamma   90.00
#
_symmetry.space_group_name_H-M   'P 1'
#
loop_
_entity.id
_entity.type
_entity.pdbx_description
1 polymer ?
#
loop_
_entity_poly.entity_id
_entity_poly.type
_entity_poly.pdbx_seq_one_letter_code
_entity_poly.pdbx_strand_id
1 'polypeptide(L)'
;MLRLLPRRALTAVAKRHAHIAAVVHDQLVTLPHNRRSIILPGAVGLAYNDLLSTFRDALSHKHPDGIYSTFVRLQNAGHADNLGPEDIRAIDTIIASTVWKPFKQPSMLQPAAHRKIPRFVDSPEQYHDIALWLAIRGQSVLLRACMIRALLASNPKPVIALWNVYAERSLAGEGIQNLEELPHPTPQPQSDSPTLLPYYPGRPELLALTICAYTMLGDFRSAFHTVNQTLIPINTFQARDALEPLVSVQEKAVFDTIQNVPDLTTLRMLARPASLRNHIMKAAEAKSHIRVQQTFDSIVKLLRAPDPWIGPLDDSSGPPTINTLPDAKPLFSVSRQTWSDMIEAASNLHVLLPNLTQSIWAEIYAHNVKATTGMWNALLMGYAARGDFKRAWAVWDEMGENGRDVYTYTSMIQALFERREPEEAIKLFEQLKAFARERGEELDIRPYNVLLHGLFTSGRIQTALELLSQLCSSKPGSEYPAPDITTFNTQLRFYARKRDMVGLSAALKTMADRKAEPDAYTFVTILDALLGVGSRDAAKRLLDIMQTLGVEPNAAIVNALIEDTVRTRPPPQSAKSQPQQPEPHTPLQRLHIAVKLLLAFEQEGKVETNVVNYTALMAAFQRAASMEEISHADALNAIKALRERMRKRNIVPNRVTFNVLISAALEGGRFPPSQWSSIPVPPGPIDQKSVPVNVSQAVKYLHDMRGMGVLPNHDTWWLLLKGVASWGQIKLARTLCDEMLETGFVPQTGLFSLILKIRGGK
;
A
#
# COMPACT_ATOMS: atom_id res chain seq x y z
N MET A 1 46.46 19.64 48.83
CA MET A 1 45.51 20.59 49.47
C MET A 1 44.17 20.70 48.74
N LEU A 2 44.12 20.92 47.41
CA LEU A 2 42.85 21.11 46.65
C LEU A 2 41.87 19.93 46.71
N ARG A 3 42.36 18.69 46.89
CA ARG A 3 41.53 17.47 47.00
C ARG A 3 40.69 17.35 48.29
N LEU A 4 40.95 18.19 49.30
CA LEU A 4 40.26 18.15 50.60
C LEU A 4 39.17 19.22 50.74
N LEU A 5 38.92 20.02 49.68
CA LEU A 5 37.96 21.12 49.72
C LEU A 5 36.58 20.71 49.21
N PRO A 6 35.48 21.21 49.81
CA PRO A 6 34.12 20.95 49.32
C PRO A 6 33.87 21.63 47.96
N ARG A 7 33.02 21.02 47.11
CA ARG A 7 32.75 21.40 45.70
C ARG A 7 32.52 22.91 45.46
N ARG A 8 31.87 23.60 46.41
CA ARG A 8 31.59 25.06 46.33
C ARG A 8 32.85 25.92 46.50
N ALA A 9 33.81 25.48 47.31
CA ALA A 9 35.08 26.17 47.49
C ALA A 9 35.98 26.00 46.25
N LEU A 10 36.00 24.81 45.64
CA LEU A 10 36.72 24.53 44.38
C LEU A 10 36.22 25.40 43.22
N THR A 11 34.91 25.60 43.10
CA THR A 11 34.32 26.47 42.06
C THR A 11 34.60 27.96 42.29
N ALA A 12 34.68 28.41 43.54
CA ALA A 12 35.05 29.78 43.87
C ALA A 12 36.54 30.08 43.59
N VAL A 13 37.43 29.11 43.87
CA VAL A 13 38.87 29.22 43.58
C VAL A 13 39.12 29.21 42.06
N ALA A 14 38.45 28.33 41.31
CA ALA A 14 38.55 28.27 39.86
C ALA A 14 38.05 29.54 39.15
N LYS A 15 37.08 30.26 39.74
CA LYS A 15 36.61 31.56 39.22
C LYS A 15 37.59 32.71 39.45
N ARG A 16 38.42 32.64 40.49
CA ARG A 16 39.37 33.73 40.83
C ARG A 16 40.74 33.58 40.17
N HIS A 17 41.17 32.37 39.82
CA HIS A 17 42.53 32.12 39.30
C HIS A 17 42.46 31.24 38.05
N ALA A 18 42.58 31.86 36.87
CA ALA A 18 42.43 31.21 35.56
C ALA A 18 43.43 30.07 35.31
N HIS A 19 44.64 30.18 35.85
CA HIS A 19 45.73 29.22 35.68
C HIS A 19 45.54 27.91 36.46
N ILE A 20 44.60 27.87 37.41
CA ILE A 20 44.31 26.67 38.24
C ILE A 20 43.04 25.93 37.73
N ALA A 21 42.25 26.57 36.85
CA ALA A 21 40.99 26.04 36.35
C ALA A 21 41.14 24.76 35.50
N ALA A 22 42.24 24.61 34.76
CA ALA A 22 42.53 23.42 33.95
C ALA A 22 42.73 22.17 34.83
N VAL A 23 43.44 22.31 35.95
CA VAL A 23 43.70 21.21 36.90
C VAL A 23 42.41 20.79 37.64
N VAL A 24 41.50 21.73 37.87
CA VAL A 24 40.19 21.48 38.52
C VAL A 24 39.19 20.82 37.56
N HIS A 25 39.26 21.12 36.25
CA HIS A 25 38.42 20.49 35.22
C HIS A 25 38.73 19.00 35.06
N ASP A 26 40.03 18.65 35.00
CA ASP A 26 40.48 17.27 34.79
C ASP A 26 40.08 16.35 35.97
N GLN A 27 40.06 16.87 37.20
CA GLN A 27 39.60 16.13 38.39
C GLN A 27 38.07 15.94 38.49
N LEU A 28 37.27 16.77 37.80
CA LEU A 28 35.80 16.69 37.84
C LEU A 28 35.23 15.74 36.78
N VAL A 29 35.98 15.51 35.68
CA VAL A 29 35.61 14.60 34.58
C VAL A 29 35.81 13.13 34.94
N THR A 30 36.69 12.82 35.90
CA THR A 30 37.05 11.43 36.26
C THR A 30 36.07 10.72 37.22
N LEU A 31 34.89 11.29 37.53
CA LEU A 31 33.91 10.65 38.42
C LEU A 31 32.82 9.90 37.62
N PRO A 32 32.47 8.63 37.97
CA PRO A 32 31.89 7.69 36.99
C PRO A 32 30.38 7.83 36.74
N HIS A 33 29.69 8.77 37.40
CA HIS A 33 28.23 8.81 37.41
C HIS A 33 27.68 10.21 37.12
N ASN A 34 27.66 10.57 35.82
CA ASN A 34 26.55 11.24 35.13
C ASN A 34 27.01 11.84 33.78
N ARG A 35 26.47 11.30 32.67
CA ARG A 35 26.52 11.92 31.33
C ARG A 35 25.58 13.14 31.26
N ARG A 36 25.95 14.23 31.93
CA ARG A 36 25.52 15.59 31.60
C ARG A 36 26.74 16.48 31.76
N SER A 37 27.30 16.93 30.64
CA SER A 37 28.41 17.88 30.58
C SER A 37 28.06 19.14 31.37
N ILE A 38 28.68 19.31 32.54
CA ILE A 38 28.59 20.56 33.31
C ILE A 38 29.55 21.56 32.65
N ILE A 39 28.98 22.53 31.95
CA ILE A 39 29.66 23.60 31.22
C ILE A 39 30.19 24.65 32.21
N LEU A 40 31.48 25.03 32.09
CA LEU A 40 31.99 26.28 32.66
C LEU A 40 31.76 27.42 31.63
N PRO A 41 31.00 28.50 31.92
CA PRO A 41 30.35 29.31 30.88
C PRO A 41 31.16 30.47 30.25
N GLY A 42 32.47 30.59 30.48
CA GLY A 42 33.21 31.82 30.15
C GLY A 42 33.98 31.78 28.83
N ALA A 43 34.99 30.92 28.73
CA ALA A 43 35.99 30.97 27.67
C ALA A 43 35.67 30.10 26.44
N VAL A 44 34.93 29.00 26.63
CA VAL A 44 34.60 28.04 25.55
C VAL A 44 33.46 28.56 24.66
N GLY A 45 32.53 29.33 25.21
CA GLY A 45 31.43 29.94 24.43
C GLY A 45 31.87 31.08 23.51
N LEU A 46 32.91 31.83 23.88
CA LEU A 46 33.49 32.88 23.05
C LEU A 46 34.20 32.29 21.82
N ALA A 47 35.03 31.25 22.03
CA ALA A 47 35.71 30.56 20.93
C ALA A 47 34.74 29.88 19.95
N TYR A 48 33.62 29.33 20.44
CA TYR A 48 32.59 28.75 19.58
C TYR A 48 31.85 29.79 18.74
N ASN A 49 31.49 30.94 19.32
CA ASN A 49 30.82 32.02 18.59
C ASN A 49 31.73 32.66 17.53
N ASP A 50 33.03 32.79 17.81
CA ASP A 50 34.04 33.26 16.85
C ASP A 50 34.30 32.24 15.73
N LEU A 51 34.29 30.94 16.05
CA LEU A 51 34.38 29.89 15.03
C LEU A 51 33.10 29.79 14.18
N LEU A 52 31.93 30.01 14.76
CA LEU A 52 30.66 30.07 14.02
C LEU A 52 30.55 31.29 13.11
N SER A 53 31.00 32.46 13.57
CA SER A 53 30.96 33.69 12.77
C SER A 53 31.88 33.55 11.56
N THR A 54 33.12 33.11 11.77
CA THR A 54 34.07 32.83 10.68
C THR A 54 33.57 31.73 9.73
N PHE A 55 32.87 30.72 10.26
CA PHE A 55 32.21 29.68 9.45
C PHE A 55 31.07 30.23 8.58
N ARG A 56 30.20 31.07 9.14
CA ARG A 56 29.09 31.71 8.40
C ARG A 56 29.57 32.75 7.39
N ASP A 57 30.66 33.45 7.68
CA ASP A 57 31.35 34.33 6.73
C ASP A 57 31.93 33.52 5.56
N ALA A 58 32.53 32.36 5.84
CA ALA A 58 33.00 31.48 4.77
C ALA A 58 31.84 30.93 3.89
N LEU A 59 30.68 30.65 4.49
CA LEU A 59 29.46 30.26 3.77
C LEU A 59 28.91 31.41 2.91
N SER A 60 28.85 32.64 3.44
CA SER A 60 28.32 33.81 2.73
C SER A 60 29.20 34.19 1.52
N HIS A 61 30.52 34.08 1.67
CA HIS A 61 31.49 34.28 0.60
C HIS A 61 31.69 33.07 -0.32
N LYS A 62 30.97 31.96 -0.09
CA LYS A 62 31.04 30.71 -0.86
C LYS A 62 32.47 30.18 -1.03
N HIS A 63 33.29 30.28 0.02
CA HIS A 63 34.72 29.92 0.00
C HIS A 63 34.94 28.47 0.49
N PRO A 64 35.13 27.46 -0.39
CA PRO A 64 35.05 26.05 -0.03
C PRO A 64 36.13 25.59 0.97
N ASP A 65 37.36 26.05 0.81
CA ASP A 65 38.46 25.74 1.76
C ASP A 65 38.30 26.43 3.09
N GLY A 66 37.66 27.61 3.06
CA GLY A 66 37.29 28.35 4.26
C GLY A 66 36.27 27.54 5.05
N ILE A 67 35.23 27.07 4.37
CA ILE A 67 34.17 26.22 4.92
C ILE A 67 34.76 24.90 5.42
N TYR A 68 35.62 24.22 4.66
CA TYR A 68 36.25 22.96 5.06
C TYR A 68 37.15 23.14 6.29
N SER A 69 38.08 24.09 6.27
CA SER A 69 39.04 24.29 7.36
C SER A 69 38.38 24.75 8.66
N THR A 70 37.36 25.60 8.57
CA THR A 70 36.57 26.03 9.74
C THR A 70 35.64 24.91 10.24
N PHE A 71 35.06 24.10 9.35
CA PHE A 71 34.30 22.91 9.73
C PHE A 71 35.16 21.89 10.48
N VAL A 72 36.37 21.57 9.99
CA VAL A 72 37.29 20.65 10.68
C VAL A 72 37.65 21.18 12.07
N ARG A 73 37.84 22.50 12.22
CA ARG A 73 38.05 23.14 13.53
C ARG A 73 36.83 23.00 14.44
N LEU A 74 35.61 23.19 13.91
CA LEU A 74 34.36 22.99 14.65
C LEU A 74 34.16 21.52 15.06
N GLN A 75 34.53 20.57 14.20
CA GLN A 75 34.46 19.14 14.46
C GLN A 75 35.45 18.72 15.56
N ASN A 76 36.71 19.17 15.45
CA ASN A 76 37.74 18.90 16.47
C ASN A 76 37.43 19.53 17.83
N ALA A 77 36.67 20.64 17.85
CA ALA A 77 36.19 21.27 19.06
C ALA A 77 34.90 20.62 19.63
N GLY A 78 34.34 19.59 18.98
CA GLY A 78 33.11 18.92 19.42
C GLY A 78 31.83 19.75 19.22
N HIS A 79 31.88 20.77 18.36
CA HIS A 79 30.82 21.74 18.17
C HIS A 79 30.08 21.63 16.82
N ALA A 80 30.52 20.73 15.92
CA ALA A 80 29.88 20.53 14.62
C ALA A 80 28.39 20.13 14.72
N ASP A 81 28.00 19.42 15.78
CA ASP A 81 26.60 19.00 16.01
C ASP A 81 25.64 20.16 16.32
N ASN A 82 26.17 21.34 16.62
CA ASN A 82 25.38 22.53 16.92
C ASN A 82 25.04 23.37 15.66
N LEU A 83 25.47 22.93 14.47
CA LEU A 83 25.16 23.60 13.20
C LEU A 83 23.68 23.43 12.85
N GLY A 84 23.04 24.51 12.38
CA GLY A 84 21.63 24.50 12.00
C GLY A 84 21.37 23.82 10.65
N PRO A 85 20.11 23.45 10.34
CA PRO A 85 19.76 22.80 9.07
C PRO A 85 20.04 23.67 7.83
N GLU A 86 20.03 25.00 7.97
CA GLU A 86 20.41 25.92 6.89
C GLU A 86 21.92 25.92 6.62
N ASP A 87 22.73 25.93 7.69
CA ASP A 87 24.18 25.82 7.62
C ASP A 87 24.56 24.49 6.94
N ILE A 88 23.95 23.37 7.36
CA ILE A 88 24.18 22.02 6.80
C ILE A 88 23.87 21.98 5.29
N ARG A 89 22.73 22.54 4.84
CA ARG A 89 22.37 22.60 3.41
C ARG A 89 23.30 23.49 2.59
N ALA A 90 23.75 24.60 3.18
CA ALA A 90 24.67 25.53 2.52
C ALA A 90 26.04 24.88 2.28
N ILE A 91 26.57 24.13 3.26
CA ILE A 91 27.82 23.36 3.11
C ILE A 91 27.68 22.36 1.95
N ASP A 92 26.62 21.54 1.98
CA ASP A 92 26.40 20.47 1.00
C ASP A 92 26.34 21.06 -0.42
N THR A 93 25.58 22.14 -0.60
CA THR A 93 25.38 22.77 -1.91
C THR A 93 26.65 23.50 -2.42
N ILE A 94 27.31 24.27 -1.56
CA ILE A 94 28.46 25.10 -1.95
C ILE A 94 29.65 24.20 -2.31
N ILE A 95 29.99 23.25 -1.44
CA ILE A 95 31.13 22.36 -1.67
C ILE A 95 30.82 21.42 -2.85
N ALA A 96 29.61 20.85 -2.95
CA ALA A 96 29.25 20.02 -4.09
C ALA A 96 29.34 20.78 -5.42
N SER A 97 28.91 22.05 -5.44
CA SER A 97 29.03 22.88 -6.66
C SER A 97 30.49 23.09 -7.09
N THR A 98 31.44 23.13 -6.15
CA THR A 98 32.87 23.27 -6.45
C THR A 98 33.52 21.97 -6.89
N VAL A 99 33.13 20.84 -6.29
CA VAL A 99 33.53 19.51 -6.74
C VAL A 99 32.97 19.20 -8.14
N TRP A 100 31.78 19.72 -8.47
CA TRP A 100 31.08 19.48 -9.74
C TRP A 100 31.45 20.46 -10.88
N LYS A 101 31.77 21.72 -10.57
CA LYS A 101 32.05 22.80 -11.55
C LYS A 101 32.98 22.41 -12.72
N PRO A 102 34.04 21.60 -12.54
CA PRO A 102 34.92 21.21 -13.64
C PRO A 102 34.26 20.36 -14.74
N PHE A 103 33.12 19.70 -14.46
CA PHE A 103 32.51 18.70 -15.34
C PHE A 103 31.23 19.18 -16.06
N LYS A 104 30.84 20.45 -15.93
CA LYS A 104 29.73 21.05 -16.69
C LYS A 104 30.06 21.33 -18.16
N GLN A 105 31.33 21.23 -18.57
CA GLN A 105 31.76 21.50 -19.95
C GLN A 105 32.16 20.19 -20.65
N PRO A 106 31.47 19.78 -21.74
CA PRO A 106 31.77 18.56 -22.49
C PRO A 106 33.18 18.53 -23.12
N SER A 107 33.81 19.70 -23.30
CA SER A 107 35.13 19.87 -23.91
C SER A 107 36.31 19.46 -23.01
N MET A 108 36.08 19.14 -21.74
CA MET A 108 37.14 18.76 -20.78
C MET A 108 37.22 17.24 -20.50
N LEU A 109 36.46 16.41 -21.22
CA LEU A 109 36.30 14.97 -20.96
C LEU A 109 37.22 14.04 -21.81
N GLN A 110 38.23 14.55 -22.52
CA GLN A 110 39.18 13.69 -23.25
C GLN A 110 40.38 13.24 -22.40
N PRO A 111 40.85 11.98 -22.53
CA PRO A 111 42.04 11.51 -21.86
C PRO A 111 43.29 11.89 -22.66
N ALA A 112 44.12 12.81 -22.15
CA ALA A 112 45.59 12.66 -22.10
C ALA A 112 46.34 13.98 -21.82
N ALA A 113 47.15 13.87 -20.77
CA ALA A 113 48.52 14.36 -20.64
C ALA A 113 48.82 15.85 -20.49
N HIS A 114 48.19 16.82 -21.16
CA HIS A 114 48.70 18.20 -21.12
C HIS A 114 47.59 19.24 -21.11
N ARG A 115 47.01 19.54 -19.93
CA ARG A 115 46.29 20.79 -19.65
C ARG A 115 46.11 20.98 -18.13
N LYS A 116 46.36 22.22 -17.67
CA LYS A 116 46.33 22.63 -16.26
C LYS A 116 44.92 22.46 -15.68
N ILE A 117 44.69 21.36 -14.97
CA ILE A 117 43.61 21.23 -13.98
C ILE A 117 43.86 22.34 -12.93
N PRO A 118 42.84 23.07 -12.45
CA PRO A 118 43.03 24.02 -11.36
C PRO A 118 43.65 23.29 -10.16
N ARG A 119 44.76 23.81 -9.61
CA ARG A 119 45.50 23.27 -8.43
C ARG A 119 44.64 22.95 -7.19
N PHE A 120 43.38 23.39 -7.19
CA PHE A 120 42.43 23.34 -6.09
C PHE A 120 41.66 22.00 -6.02
N VAL A 121 41.84 21.11 -7.00
CA VAL A 121 41.06 19.88 -7.17
C VAL A 121 41.93 18.61 -7.07
N ASP A 122 43.14 18.75 -6.51
CA ASP A 122 44.17 17.70 -6.53
C ASP A 122 43.97 16.63 -5.44
N SER A 123 43.17 16.88 -4.39
CA SER A 123 42.89 15.91 -3.31
C SER A 123 41.39 15.82 -2.94
N PRO A 124 40.54 15.18 -3.76
CA PRO A 124 39.12 14.97 -3.45
C PRO A 124 38.89 14.18 -2.16
N GLU A 125 39.87 13.38 -1.74
CA GLU A 125 39.86 12.63 -0.47
C GLU A 125 39.68 13.52 0.76
N GLN A 126 40.14 14.78 0.67
CA GLN A 126 40.01 15.75 1.75
C GLN A 126 38.53 15.98 2.14
N TYR A 127 37.58 15.93 1.18
CA TYR A 127 36.18 16.22 1.47
C TYR A 127 35.36 14.99 1.89
N HIS A 128 35.94 13.78 1.91
CA HIS A 128 35.23 12.54 2.23
C HIS A 128 34.63 12.55 3.64
N ASP A 129 35.37 13.05 4.64
CA ASP A 129 34.91 13.08 6.03
C ASP A 129 33.71 14.02 6.22
N ILE A 130 33.75 15.20 5.61
CA ILE A 130 32.62 16.15 5.63
C ILE A 130 31.42 15.58 4.85
N ALA A 131 31.67 14.96 3.69
CA ALA A 131 30.63 14.35 2.86
C ALA A 131 29.88 13.24 3.61
N LEU A 132 30.60 12.36 4.32
CA LEU A 132 30.01 11.33 5.18
C LEU A 132 29.23 11.95 6.35
N TRP A 133 29.79 12.97 7.00
CA TRP A 133 29.13 13.66 8.11
C TRP A 133 27.80 14.31 7.72
N LEU A 134 27.74 14.92 6.52
CA LEU A 134 26.52 15.50 5.95
C LEU A 134 25.51 14.42 5.55
N ALA A 135 25.97 13.34 4.91
CA ALA A 135 25.11 12.26 4.44
C ALA A 135 24.37 11.55 5.59
N ILE A 136 25.05 11.33 6.73
CA ILE A 136 24.42 10.76 7.94
C ILE A 136 23.28 11.65 8.46
N ARG A 137 23.31 12.96 8.19
CA ARG A 137 22.28 13.95 8.58
C ARG A 137 21.24 14.21 7.47
N GLY A 138 21.24 13.40 6.41
CA GLY A 138 20.24 13.44 5.35
C GLY A 138 20.56 14.37 4.18
N GLN A 139 21.77 14.92 4.10
CA GLN A 139 22.26 15.71 2.96
C GLN A 139 23.30 14.92 2.16
N SER A 140 22.93 14.43 0.98
CA SER A 140 23.69 13.43 0.22
C SER A 140 24.39 13.98 -1.03
N VAL A 141 24.26 15.28 -1.33
CA VAL A 141 24.68 15.85 -2.62
C VAL A 141 26.20 15.86 -2.76
N LEU A 142 26.94 16.23 -1.71
CA LEU A 142 28.39 16.23 -1.70
C LEU A 142 28.96 14.80 -1.78
N LEU A 143 28.36 13.85 -1.05
CA LEU A 143 28.78 12.46 -1.09
C LEU A 143 28.56 11.86 -2.49
N ARG A 144 27.40 12.13 -3.09
CA ARG A 144 27.09 11.77 -4.49
C ARG A 144 28.14 12.34 -5.45
N ALA A 145 28.50 13.62 -5.31
CA ALA A 145 29.50 14.25 -6.16
C ALA A 145 30.90 13.62 -6.02
N CYS A 146 31.31 13.25 -4.80
CA CYS A 146 32.58 12.55 -4.56
C CYS A 146 32.59 11.16 -5.21
N MET A 147 31.50 10.39 -5.07
CA MET A 147 31.35 9.07 -5.67
C MET A 147 31.37 9.13 -7.21
N ILE A 148 30.62 10.06 -7.83
CA ILE A 148 30.62 10.23 -9.28
C ILE A 148 32.03 10.57 -9.79
N ARG A 149 32.75 11.46 -9.12
CA ARG A 149 34.13 11.83 -9.51
C ARG A 149 35.06 10.63 -9.47
N ALA A 150 34.96 9.79 -8.43
CA ALA A 150 35.77 8.57 -8.32
C ALA A 150 35.48 7.59 -9.46
N LEU A 151 34.20 7.44 -9.85
CA LEU A 151 33.81 6.61 -11.00
C LEU A 151 34.28 7.21 -12.34
N LEU A 152 34.22 8.52 -12.53
CA LEU A 152 34.79 9.21 -13.71
C LEU A 152 36.31 8.99 -13.81
N ALA A 153 37.01 8.93 -12.67
CA ALA A 153 38.44 8.62 -12.61
C ALA A 153 38.77 7.12 -12.78
N SER A 154 37.78 6.27 -13.09
CA SER A 154 37.92 4.80 -13.18
C SER A 154 38.45 4.14 -11.90
N ASN A 155 38.22 4.75 -10.73
CA ASN A 155 38.63 4.21 -9.43
C ASN A 155 37.40 3.88 -8.57
N PRO A 156 36.88 2.64 -8.62
CA PRO A 156 35.66 2.25 -7.90
C PRO A 156 35.88 1.97 -6.40
N LYS A 157 37.12 1.73 -5.93
CA LYS A 157 37.40 1.34 -4.53
C LYS A 157 37.01 2.40 -3.49
N PRO A 158 37.29 3.72 -3.69
CA PRO A 158 36.86 4.77 -2.77
C PRO A 158 35.34 4.85 -2.63
N VAL A 159 34.60 4.56 -3.70
CA VAL A 159 33.12 4.58 -3.70
C VAL A 159 32.57 3.53 -2.75
N ILE A 160 33.13 2.31 -2.79
CA ILE A 160 32.75 1.21 -1.90
C ILE A 160 33.13 1.52 -0.44
N ALA A 161 34.32 2.07 -0.20
CA ALA A 161 34.75 2.46 1.14
C ALA A 161 33.83 3.54 1.76
N LEU A 162 33.48 4.56 0.97
CA LEU A 162 32.53 5.61 1.37
C LEU A 162 31.15 5.03 1.68
N TRP A 163 30.66 4.11 0.84
CA TRP A 163 29.39 3.45 1.06
C TRP A 163 29.37 2.62 2.35
N ASN A 164 30.39 1.81 2.61
CA ASN A 164 30.43 0.95 3.79
C ASN A 164 30.40 1.78 5.09
N VAL A 165 31.20 2.85 5.16
CA VAL A 165 31.20 3.77 6.33
C VAL A 165 29.84 4.48 6.48
N TYR A 166 29.21 4.87 5.36
CA TYR A 166 27.87 5.44 5.38
C TYR A 166 26.81 4.44 5.88
N ALA A 167 26.83 3.21 5.37
CA ALA A 167 25.89 2.16 5.73
C ALA A 167 26.02 1.77 7.21
N GLU A 168 27.24 1.57 7.71
CA GLU A 168 27.49 1.28 9.13
C GLU A 168 26.99 2.39 10.06
N ARG A 169 27.15 3.66 9.70
CA ARG A 169 26.80 4.78 10.59
C ARG A 169 25.36 5.25 10.46
N SER A 170 24.78 5.16 9.27
CA SER A 170 23.43 5.66 8.98
C SER A 170 22.37 4.57 8.95
N LEU A 171 22.75 3.30 8.70
CA LEU A 171 21.82 2.18 8.49
C LEU A 171 21.98 1.06 9.54
N ALA A 172 22.87 1.20 10.54
CA ALA A 172 23.09 0.19 11.59
C ALA A 172 21.85 -0.13 12.46
N GLY A 173 20.79 0.67 12.42
CA GLY A 173 19.50 0.38 13.06
C GLY A 173 18.44 -0.22 12.11
N GLU A 174 18.73 -0.32 10.80
CA GLU A 174 17.84 -0.89 9.78
C GLU A 174 18.07 -2.41 9.58
N GLY A 175 18.86 -3.03 10.46
CA GLY A 175 19.19 -4.45 10.45
C GLY A 175 17.95 -5.36 10.52
N ILE A 176 18.05 -6.52 9.86
CA ILE A 176 16.93 -7.36 9.41
C ILE A 176 16.31 -8.21 10.55
N GLN A 177 16.43 -7.79 11.81
CA GLN A 177 16.06 -8.63 12.95
C GLN A 177 14.55 -8.67 13.28
N ASN A 178 13.68 -7.84 12.67
CA ASN A 178 12.31 -7.64 13.19
C ASN A 178 11.14 -7.83 12.20
N LEU A 179 11.29 -8.51 11.06
CA LEU A 179 10.19 -8.65 10.08
C LEU A 179 9.70 -10.08 9.78
N GLU A 180 10.39 -11.12 10.25
CA GLU A 180 10.00 -12.52 9.97
C GLU A 180 9.32 -13.26 11.14
N GLU A 181 9.28 -12.70 12.37
CA GLU A 181 8.67 -13.35 13.55
C GLU A 181 7.23 -12.88 13.87
N LEU A 182 6.34 -12.81 12.88
CA LEU A 182 4.90 -12.67 13.16
C LEU A 182 4.11 -13.87 12.61
N PRO A 183 3.71 -14.83 13.45
CA PRO A 183 2.67 -15.80 13.11
C PRO A 183 1.31 -15.08 12.98
N HIS A 184 0.47 -15.53 12.04
CA HIS A 184 -0.86 -15.00 11.69
C HIS A 184 -1.90 -15.00 12.85
N PRO A 185 -3.15 -14.58 12.61
CA PRO A 185 -3.70 -13.24 12.78
C PRO A 185 -4.74 -13.20 13.93
N THR A 186 -4.60 -12.28 14.87
CA THR A 186 -5.72 -11.88 15.74
C THR A 186 -6.16 -10.46 15.38
N PRO A 187 -7.48 -10.19 15.25
CA PRO A 187 -7.97 -8.85 14.97
C PRO A 187 -7.88 -8.04 16.27
N GLN A 188 -6.74 -7.40 16.50
CA GLN A 188 -6.62 -6.33 17.49
C GLN A 188 -6.73 -4.96 16.79
N PRO A 189 -7.25 -3.95 17.50
CA PRO A 189 -7.55 -2.64 16.91
C PRO A 189 -6.26 -2.00 16.41
N GLN A 190 -6.29 -1.53 15.17
CA GLN A 190 -5.19 -0.81 14.53
C GLN A 190 -4.90 0.51 15.26
N SER A 191 -4.03 0.46 16.25
CA SER A 191 -3.13 1.55 16.60
C SER A 191 -1.71 1.13 16.23
N ASP A 192 -0.96 2.08 15.70
CA ASP A 192 0.41 1.96 15.17
C ASP A 192 0.46 1.51 13.70
N SER A 193 0.28 2.52 12.85
CA SER A 193 0.82 2.55 11.50
C SER A 193 2.25 1.99 11.52
N PRO A 194 2.65 1.13 10.56
CA PRO A 194 4.06 0.77 10.45
C PRO A 194 4.80 2.10 10.28
N THR A 195 5.76 2.36 11.16
CA THR A 195 6.63 3.53 11.09
C THR A 195 7.38 3.42 9.77
N LEU A 196 6.81 4.02 8.72
CA LEU A 196 7.46 4.20 7.44
C LEU A 196 8.77 4.91 7.74
N LEU A 197 9.89 4.28 7.36
CA LEU A 197 11.22 4.87 7.46
C LEU A 197 11.17 6.32 6.96
N PRO A 198 11.83 7.28 7.64
CA PRO A 198 11.91 8.64 7.14
C PRO A 198 12.54 8.62 5.74
N TYR A 199 11.80 9.07 4.73
CA TYR A 199 12.31 9.19 3.38
C TYR A 199 13.41 10.25 3.35
N TYR A 200 14.67 9.82 3.23
CA TYR A 200 15.79 10.71 2.98
C TYR A 200 16.07 10.78 1.48
N PRO A 201 15.90 11.96 0.83
CA PRO A 201 16.23 12.13 -0.58
C PRO A 201 17.72 11.84 -0.83
N GLY A 202 18.03 11.07 -1.88
CA GLY A 202 19.41 10.76 -2.30
C GLY A 202 19.96 9.37 -1.92
N ARG A 203 19.28 8.61 -1.06
CA ARG A 203 19.74 7.25 -0.67
C ARG A 203 19.74 6.24 -1.84
N PRO A 204 18.70 6.17 -2.70
CA PRO A 204 18.72 5.30 -3.88
C PRO A 204 19.83 5.66 -4.87
N GLU A 205 20.16 6.94 -5.00
CA GLU A 205 21.20 7.44 -5.90
C GLU A 205 22.60 7.03 -5.43
N LEU A 206 22.87 7.12 -4.12
CA LEU A 206 24.12 6.62 -3.54
C LEU A 206 24.26 5.10 -3.74
N LEU A 207 23.19 4.33 -3.51
CA LEU A 207 23.19 2.89 -3.71
C LEU A 207 23.41 2.52 -5.20
N ALA A 208 22.80 3.26 -6.14
CA ALA A 208 23.01 3.06 -7.57
C ALA A 208 24.47 3.30 -8.01
N LEU A 209 25.13 4.31 -7.45
CA LEU A 209 26.55 4.58 -7.68
C LEU A 209 27.45 3.47 -7.11
N THR A 210 27.11 2.93 -5.94
CA THR A 210 27.82 1.79 -5.36
C THR A 210 27.65 0.53 -6.22
N ILE A 211 26.45 0.24 -6.72
CA ILE A 211 26.23 -0.87 -7.66
C ILE A 211 27.09 -0.66 -8.91
N CYS A 212 27.16 0.57 -9.43
CA CYS A 212 28.04 0.90 -10.57
C CYS A 212 29.53 0.68 -10.27
N ALA A 213 29.98 0.93 -9.04
CA ALA A 213 31.35 0.66 -8.63
C ALA A 213 31.66 -0.84 -8.65
N TYR A 214 30.73 -1.67 -8.16
CA TYR A 214 30.88 -3.13 -8.19
C TYR A 214 30.80 -3.71 -9.60
N THR A 215 29.94 -3.17 -10.49
CA THR A 215 29.90 -3.61 -11.89
C THR A 215 31.19 -3.27 -12.64
N MET A 216 31.83 -2.13 -12.37
CA MET A 216 33.16 -1.81 -12.90
C MET A 216 34.24 -2.81 -12.45
N LEU A 217 34.08 -3.41 -11.26
CA LEU A 217 34.97 -4.45 -10.74
C LEU A 217 34.60 -5.86 -11.21
N GLY A 218 33.47 -6.04 -11.90
CA GLY A 218 32.93 -7.35 -12.27
C GLY A 218 32.39 -8.17 -11.10
N ASP A 219 32.17 -7.56 -9.93
CA ASP A 219 31.76 -8.25 -8.70
C ASP A 219 30.25 -8.11 -8.44
N PHE A 220 29.46 -8.94 -9.12
CA PHE A 220 28.01 -8.97 -8.94
C PHE A 220 27.58 -9.47 -7.55
N ARG A 221 28.37 -10.34 -6.91
CA ARG A 221 28.01 -10.95 -5.61
C ARG A 221 28.05 -9.89 -4.51
N SER A 222 29.09 -9.06 -4.47
CA SER A 222 29.19 -7.97 -3.50
C SER A 222 28.15 -6.88 -3.74
N ALA A 223 27.79 -6.61 -5.02
CA ALA A 223 26.68 -5.73 -5.36
C ALA A 223 25.35 -6.25 -4.77
N PHE A 224 25.07 -7.55 -4.93
CA PHE A 224 23.88 -8.17 -4.38
C PHE A 224 23.87 -8.15 -2.85
N HIS A 225 24.97 -8.54 -2.20
CA HIS A 225 25.09 -8.50 -0.75
C HIS A 225 24.76 -7.11 -0.17
N THR A 226 25.29 -6.06 -0.81
CA THR A 226 25.03 -4.66 -0.44
C THR A 226 23.53 -4.30 -0.57
N VAL A 227 22.88 -4.73 -1.65
CA VAL A 227 21.45 -4.48 -1.89
C VAL A 227 20.57 -5.30 -0.94
N ASN A 228 20.99 -6.51 -0.56
CA ASN A 228 20.22 -7.39 0.33
C ASN A 228 20.24 -6.91 1.79
N GLN A 229 21.36 -6.35 2.25
CA GLN A 229 21.53 -5.80 3.60
C GLN A 229 20.80 -4.47 3.82
N THR A 230 20.30 -3.83 2.76
CA THR A 230 19.65 -2.52 2.84
C THR A 230 18.15 -2.60 2.55
N LEU A 231 17.36 -1.75 3.24
CA LEU A 231 15.92 -1.59 3.01
C LEU A 231 15.59 -0.53 1.95
N ILE A 232 16.61 0.04 1.29
CA ILE A 232 16.44 1.12 0.31
C ILE A 232 15.86 0.55 -0.99
N PRO A 233 14.69 1.01 -1.46
CA PRO A 233 14.17 0.62 -2.77
C PRO A 233 15.00 1.27 -3.88
N ILE A 234 15.30 0.50 -4.92
CA ILE A 234 15.94 0.99 -6.14
C ILE A 234 15.08 0.60 -7.33
N ASN A 235 14.94 1.51 -8.29
CA ASN A 235 14.33 1.25 -9.59
C ASN A 235 15.24 1.74 -10.72
N THR A 236 14.97 1.26 -11.94
CA THR A 236 15.77 1.57 -13.13
C THR A 236 15.78 3.06 -13.48
N PHE A 237 14.69 3.79 -13.20
CA PHE A 237 14.61 5.23 -13.44
C PHE A 237 15.55 6.02 -12.53
N GLN A 238 15.51 5.74 -11.22
CA GLN A 238 16.38 6.35 -10.21
C GLN A 238 17.85 6.02 -10.47
N ALA A 239 18.16 4.78 -10.86
CA ALA A 239 19.51 4.40 -11.25
C ALA A 239 19.98 5.18 -12.48
N ARG A 240 19.13 5.33 -13.50
CA ARG A 240 19.46 6.11 -14.71
C ARG A 240 19.72 7.58 -14.41
N ASP A 241 18.88 8.21 -13.59
CA ASP A 241 19.04 9.61 -13.17
C ASP A 241 20.30 9.81 -12.31
N ALA A 242 20.62 8.84 -11.44
CA ALA A 242 21.84 8.86 -10.66
C ALA A 242 23.11 8.78 -11.53
N LEU A 243 23.07 7.95 -12.57
CA LEU A 243 24.20 7.60 -13.44
C LEU A 243 24.33 8.47 -14.71
N GLU A 244 23.36 9.34 -15.02
CA GLU A 244 23.38 10.23 -16.19
C GLU A 244 24.75 10.91 -16.42
N PRO A 245 25.45 11.44 -15.39
CA PRO A 245 26.72 12.11 -15.60
C PRO A 245 27.89 11.19 -16.02
N LEU A 246 27.74 9.87 -15.84
CA LEU A 246 28.76 8.87 -16.15
C LEU A 246 28.62 8.32 -17.58
N VAL A 247 27.49 8.54 -18.25
CA VAL A 247 27.16 7.95 -19.55
C VAL A 247 28.23 8.24 -20.61
N SER A 248 28.81 9.43 -20.61
CA SER A 248 29.79 9.86 -21.62
C SER A 248 31.19 9.25 -21.47
N VAL A 249 31.55 8.76 -20.28
CA VAL A 249 32.91 8.26 -19.96
C VAL A 249 32.91 6.77 -19.62
N GLN A 250 31.86 6.27 -18.99
CA GLN A 250 31.75 4.89 -18.49
C GLN A 250 30.52 4.18 -19.08
N GLU A 251 30.26 4.37 -20.37
CA GLU A 251 29.06 3.89 -21.07
C GLU A 251 28.75 2.41 -20.79
N LYS A 252 29.77 1.54 -20.88
CA LYS A 252 29.62 0.10 -20.63
C LYS A 252 29.21 -0.20 -19.19
N ALA A 253 29.89 0.37 -18.19
CA ALA A 253 29.57 0.13 -16.79
C ALA A 253 28.19 0.68 -16.40
N VAL A 254 27.80 1.83 -16.94
CA VAL A 254 26.46 2.41 -16.75
C VAL A 254 25.40 1.51 -17.38
N PHE A 255 25.62 1.04 -18.60
CA PHE A 255 24.72 0.13 -19.29
C PHE A 255 24.54 -1.18 -18.52
N ASP A 256 25.64 -1.83 -18.15
CA ASP A 256 25.64 -3.09 -17.39
C ASP A 256 24.94 -2.90 -16.03
N THR A 257 25.14 -1.76 -15.36
CA THR A 257 24.46 -1.44 -14.10
C THR A 257 22.96 -1.32 -14.29
N ILE A 258 22.50 -0.57 -15.30
CA ILE A 258 21.08 -0.39 -15.57
C ILE A 258 20.42 -1.74 -15.92
N GLN A 259 21.11 -2.63 -16.63
CA GLN A 259 20.62 -3.96 -16.95
C GLN A 259 20.57 -4.91 -15.75
N ASN A 260 21.52 -4.77 -14.81
CA ASN A 260 21.61 -5.61 -13.62
C ASN A 260 20.69 -5.17 -12.47
N VAL A 261 20.23 -3.92 -12.43
CA VAL A 261 19.34 -3.41 -11.38
C VAL A 261 18.05 -4.25 -11.22
N PRO A 262 17.29 -4.56 -12.30
CA PRO A 262 16.13 -5.46 -12.21
C PRO A 262 16.49 -6.81 -11.60
N ASP A 263 17.58 -7.42 -12.07
CA ASP A 263 18.06 -8.73 -11.63
C ASP A 263 18.39 -8.73 -10.12
N LEU A 264 19.08 -7.70 -9.63
CA LEU A 264 19.37 -7.50 -8.21
C LEU A 264 18.10 -7.29 -7.38
N THR A 265 17.11 -6.56 -7.91
CA THR A 265 15.83 -6.38 -7.22
C THR A 265 15.04 -7.68 -7.13
N THR A 266 15.02 -8.50 -8.19
CA THR A 266 14.37 -9.80 -8.21
C THR A 266 15.04 -10.77 -7.25
N LEU A 267 16.37 -10.84 -7.24
CA LEU A 267 17.14 -11.64 -6.28
C LEU A 267 16.83 -11.24 -4.83
N ARG A 268 16.74 -9.94 -4.55
CA ARG A 268 16.38 -9.46 -3.21
C ARG A 268 14.96 -9.84 -2.81
N MET A 269 14.03 -9.88 -3.76
CA MET A 269 12.68 -10.35 -3.49
C MET A 269 12.65 -11.86 -3.20
N LEU A 270 13.41 -12.66 -3.95
CA LEU A 270 13.52 -14.10 -3.72
C LEU A 270 14.18 -14.44 -2.39
N ALA A 271 15.15 -13.64 -1.94
CA ALA A 271 15.73 -13.74 -0.61
C ALA A 271 14.70 -13.49 0.52
N ARG A 272 13.48 -13.05 0.21
CA ARG A 272 12.40 -12.72 1.18
C ARG A 272 11.06 -13.31 0.74
N PRO A 273 10.86 -14.64 0.86
CA PRO A 273 9.70 -15.33 0.31
C PRO A 273 8.34 -14.77 0.74
N ALA A 274 8.18 -14.40 2.02
CA ALA A 274 6.93 -13.81 2.53
C ALA A 274 6.64 -12.42 1.93
N SER A 275 7.67 -11.60 1.75
CA SER A 275 7.55 -10.28 1.11
C SER A 275 7.22 -10.41 -0.39
N LEU A 276 7.83 -11.39 -1.06
CA LEU A 276 7.55 -11.71 -2.45
C LEU A 276 6.11 -12.19 -2.65
N ARG A 277 5.61 -13.08 -1.79
CA ARG A 277 4.21 -13.51 -1.81
C ARG A 277 3.26 -12.32 -1.68
N ASN A 278 3.46 -11.47 -0.67
CA ASN A 278 2.65 -10.27 -0.47
C ASN A 278 2.69 -9.33 -1.67
N HIS A 279 3.86 -9.21 -2.33
CA HIS A 279 4.01 -8.40 -3.53
C HIS A 279 3.20 -8.94 -4.70
N ILE A 280 3.33 -10.25 -4.97
CA ILE A 280 2.66 -10.94 -6.07
C ILE A 280 1.15 -10.92 -5.86
N MET A 281 0.67 -11.29 -4.67
CA MET A 281 -0.75 -11.36 -4.37
C MET A 281 -1.41 -9.98 -4.39
N LYS A 282 -0.80 -8.95 -3.79
CA LYS A 282 -1.32 -7.57 -3.90
C LYS A 282 -1.34 -7.06 -5.33
N ALA A 283 -0.35 -7.40 -6.15
CA ALA A 283 -0.35 -7.04 -7.57
C ALA A 283 -1.48 -7.75 -8.33
N ALA A 284 -1.76 -9.01 -8.01
CA ALA A 284 -2.89 -9.76 -8.58
C ALA A 284 -4.25 -9.18 -8.16
N GLU A 285 -4.44 -8.89 -6.87
CA GLU A 285 -5.65 -8.24 -6.33
C GLU A 285 -5.90 -6.86 -6.99
N ALA A 286 -4.84 -6.08 -7.18
CA ALA A 286 -4.88 -4.79 -7.87
C ALA A 286 -5.03 -4.92 -9.41
N LYS A 287 -5.14 -6.14 -9.94
CA LYS A 287 -5.23 -6.45 -11.38
C LYS A 287 -4.04 -5.90 -12.20
N SER A 288 -2.88 -5.74 -11.56
CA SER A 288 -1.66 -5.23 -12.16
C SER A 288 -0.89 -6.34 -12.88
N HIS A 289 -1.45 -6.81 -14.00
CA HIS A 289 -0.90 -7.92 -14.80
C HIS A 289 0.55 -7.68 -15.24
N ILE A 290 0.89 -6.44 -15.63
CA ILE A 290 2.25 -6.07 -16.05
C ILE A 290 3.28 -6.40 -14.96
N ARG A 291 2.95 -6.13 -13.69
CA ARG A 291 3.88 -6.30 -12.57
C ARG A 291 4.12 -7.77 -12.24
N VAL A 292 3.07 -8.59 -12.29
CA VAL A 292 3.17 -10.05 -12.10
C VAL A 292 3.99 -10.67 -13.22
N GLN A 293 3.72 -10.29 -14.48
CA GLN A 293 4.47 -10.79 -15.64
C GLN A 293 5.94 -10.37 -15.59
N GLN A 294 6.26 -9.11 -15.29
CA GLN A 294 7.64 -8.64 -15.15
C GLN A 294 8.42 -9.40 -14.07
N THR A 295 7.75 -9.72 -12.95
CA THR A 295 8.36 -10.50 -11.87
C THR A 295 8.71 -11.90 -12.37
N PHE A 296 7.78 -12.56 -13.07
CA PHE A 296 8.04 -13.88 -13.68
C PHE A 296 9.14 -13.85 -14.73
N ASP A 297 9.06 -12.92 -15.70
CA ASP A 297 10.05 -12.81 -16.78
C ASP A 297 11.46 -12.58 -16.23
N SER A 298 11.59 -11.79 -15.15
CA SER A 298 12.87 -11.56 -14.49
C SER A 298 13.42 -12.81 -13.78
N ILE A 299 12.54 -13.61 -13.15
CA ILE A 299 12.94 -14.89 -12.53
C ILE A 299 13.39 -15.88 -13.60
N VAL A 300 12.64 -16.02 -14.70
CA VAL A 300 12.99 -16.93 -15.81
C VAL A 300 14.30 -16.51 -16.48
N LYS A 301 14.51 -15.20 -16.70
CA LYS A 301 15.78 -14.68 -17.22
C LYS A 301 16.96 -15.11 -16.35
N LEU A 302 16.81 -15.04 -15.03
CA LEU A 302 17.86 -15.44 -14.09
C LEU A 302 18.08 -16.96 -14.01
N LEU A 303 17.02 -17.76 -14.15
CA LEU A 303 17.11 -19.22 -14.19
C LEU A 303 17.79 -19.75 -15.46
N ARG A 304 17.57 -19.08 -16.60
CA ARG A 304 18.11 -19.48 -17.92
C ARG A 304 19.52 -18.92 -18.21
N ALA A 305 20.10 -18.15 -17.30
CA ALA A 305 21.45 -17.63 -17.48
C ALA A 305 22.47 -18.78 -17.52
N PRO A 306 23.55 -18.68 -18.33
CA PRO A 306 24.54 -19.75 -18.50
C PRO A 306 25.31 -20.10 -17.21
N ASP A 307 25.31 -19.22 -16.21
CA ASP A 307 25.85 -19.43 -14.86
C ASP A 307 24.91 -18.81 -13.82
N PRO A 308 23.77 -19.47 -13.55
CA PRO A 308 22.60 -18.84 -12.95
C PRO A 308 22.81 -18.56 -11.46
N TRP A 309 22.42 -17.36 -11.05
CA TRP A 309 22.44 -16.95 -9.64
C TRP A 309 21.34 -17.62 -8.82
N ILE A 310 20.35 -18.24 -9.47
CA ILE A 310 19.21 -18.93 -8.86
C ILE A 310 19.14 -20.36 -9.39
N GLY A 311 18.92 -21.32 -8.49
CA GLY A 311 18.66 -22.71 -8.79
C GLY A 311 17.16 -23.05 -8.87
N PRO A 312 16.80 -24.16 -9.53
CA PRO A 312 15.40 -24.52 -9.72
C PRO A 312 14.67 -25.09 -8.49
N LEU A 313 15.36 -25.70 -7.52
CA LEU A 313 14.75 -26.33 -6.36
C LEU A 313 15.68 -26.36 -5.13
N ASP A 314 15.14 -26.07 -3.93
CA ASP A 314 15.78 -26.37 -2.64
C ASP A 314 15.53 -27.85 -2.29
N ASP A 315 16.53 -28.72 -2.45
CA ASP A 315 16.45 -30.10 -1.93
C ASP A 315 17.35 -30.34 -0.70
N SER A 316 18.17 -29.39 -0.22
CA SER A 316 19.13 -29.72 0.86
C SER A 316 19.61 -28.63 1.81
N SER A 317 19.05 -27.42 1.85
CA SER A 317 19.39 -26.45 2.90
C SER A 317 18.19 -25.57 3.21
N GLY A 318 17.95 -25.30 4.50
CA GLY A 318 16.97 -24.29 4.92
C GLY A 318 17.20 -22.94 4.22
N PRO A 319 16.23 -22.00 4.30
CA PRO A 319 16.34 -20.72 3.63
C PRO A 319 17.71 -20.10 3.95
N PRO A 320 18.52 -19.72 2.95
CA PRO A 320 19.81 -19.10 3.21
C PRO A 320 19.57 -17.92 4.13
N THR A 321 20.16 -17.97 5.32
CA THR A 321 19.99 -16.90 6.29
C THR A 321 20.51 -15.62 5.64
N ILE A 322 19.76 -14.54 5.79
CA ILE A 322 20.00 -13.23 5.18
C ILE A 322 21.44 -12.70 5.40
N ASN A 323 22.14 -13.26 6.40
CA ASN A 323 23.48 -12.89 6.83
C ASN A 323 24.63 -13.78 6.29
N THR A 324 24.35 -14.90 5.62
CA THR A 324 25.41 -15.81 5.10
C THR A 324 25.07 -16.29 3.68
N LEU A 325 25.67 -15.65 2.68
CA LEU A 325 25.54 -16.05 1.27
C LEU A 325 26.48 -17.23 0.97
N PRO A 326 26.01 -18.33 0.34
CA PRO A 326 26.85 -19.46 -0.07
C PRO A 326 28.02 -19.03 -0.95
N ASP A 327 29.17 -19.69 -0.81
CA ASP A 327 30.37 -19.39 -1.59
C ASP A 327 30.32 -19.86 -3.05
N ALA A 328 29.45 -20.81 -3.34
CA ALA A 328 29.22 -21.36 -4.68
C ALA A 328 27.85 -20.90 -5.23
N LYS A 329 27.75 -20.79 -6.55
CA LYS A 329 26.45 -20.65 -7.24
C LYS A 329 25.71 -22.01 -7.26
N PRO A 330 24.37 -22.03 -7.24
CA PRO A 330 23.45 -20.88 -7.17
C PRO A 330 23.34 -20.28 -5.75
N LEU A 331 23.06 -18.97 -5.66
CA LEU A 331 22.93 -18.26 -4.37
C LEU A 331 21.60 -18.53 -3.65
N PHE A 332 20.53 -18.75 -4.41
CA PHE A 332 19.18 -19.04 -3.92
C PHE A 332 18.55 -20.10 -4.80
N SER A 333 17.48 -20.75 -4.33
CA SER A 333 16.57 -21.48 -5.21
C SER A 333 15.17 -20.86 -5.16
N VAL A 334 14.39 -21.09 -6.22
CA VAL A 334 12.97 -20.72 -6.18
C VAL A 334 12.22 -21.76 -5.35
N SER A 335 11.71 -21.33 -4.20
CA SER A 335 10.98 -22.23 -3.30
C SER A 335 9.72 -22.82 -3.97
N ARG A 336 9.33 -24.02 -3.53
CA ARG A 336 8.07 -24.64 -3.97
C ARG A 336 6.85 -23.75 -3.67
N GLN A 337 6.86 -23.00 -2.57
CA GLN A 337 5.80 -22.06 -2.24
C GLN A 337 5.75 -20.89 -3.22
N THR A 338 6.91 -20.35 -3.62
CA THR A 338 6.99 -19.24 -4.59
C THR A 338 6.42 -19.64 -5.94
N TRP A 339 6.75 -20.84 -6.44
CA TRP A 339 6.15 -21.38 -7.65
C TRP A 339 4.62 -21.50 -7.53
N SER A 340 4.11 -21.99 -6.39
CA SER A 340 2.68 -22.08 -6.13
C SER A 340 2.01 -20.70 -6.12
N ASP A 341 2.57 -19.72 -5.41
CA ASP A 341 2.04 -18.35 -5.30
C ASP A 341 2.00 -17.66 -6.68
N MET A 342 2.99 -17.92 -7.55
CA MET A 342 3.05 -17.39 -8.91
C MET A 342 1.96 -17.99 -9.82
N ILE A 343 1.74 -19.29 -9.74
CA ILE A 343 0.65 -19.96 -10.47
C ILE A 343 -0.70 -19.41 -9.98
N GLU A 344 -0.90 -19.30 -8.67
CA GLU A 344 -2.13 -18.76 -8.07
C GLU A 344 -2.41 -17.32 -8.56
N ALA A 345 -1.40 -16.46 -8.53
CA ALA A 345 -1.52 -15.09 -9.02
C ALA A 345 -1.81 -15.00 -10.53
N ALA A 346 -1.17 -15.87 -11.34
CA ALA A 346 -1.45 -15.98 -12.76
C ALA A 346 -2.89 -16.46 -13.03
N SER A 347 -3.37 -17.45 -12.25
CA SER A 347 -4.73 -17.97 -12.31
C SER A 347 -5.78 -16.90 -11.93
N ASN A 348 -5.51 -16.06 -10.92
CA ASN A 348 -6.37 -14.93 -10.56
C ASN A 348 -6.44 -13.86 -11.68
N LEU A 349 -5.41 -13.78 -12.52
CA LEU A 349 -5.31 -12.86 -13.65
C LEU A 349 -5.59 -13.53 -15.01
N HIS A 350 -6.25 -14.69 -15.03
CA HIS A 350 -6.42 -15.52 -16.23
C HIS A 350 -7.06 -14.78 -17.43
N VAL A 351 -7.92 -13.79 -17.19
CA VAL A 351 -8.51 -12.94 -18.26
C VAL A 351 -7.46 -12.05 -18.93
N LEU A 352 -6.48 -11.55 -18.17
CA LEU A 352 -5.48 -10.59 -18.64
C LEU A 352 -4.20 -11.27 -19.11
N LEU A 353 -3.84 -12.43 -18.54
CA LEU A 353 -2.62 -13.17 -18.87
C LEU A 353 -2.93 -14.64 -19.17
N PRO A 354 -3.43 -14.93 -20.38
CA PRO A 354 -3.90 -16.26 -20.67
C PRO A 354 -2.75 -17.30 -20.69
N ASN A 355 -1.56 -16.97 -21.13
CA ASN A 355 -0.54 -18.01 -21.31
C ASN A 355 0.41 -18.15 -20.12
N LEU A 356 0.33 -17.24 -19.14
CA LEU A 356 1.30 -17.16 -18.05
C LEU A 356 1.32 -18.42 -17.18
N THR A 357 0.16 -18.96 -16.80
CA THR A 357 0.07 -20.21 -16.02
C THR A 357 0.75 -21.37 -16.74
N GLN A 358 0.58 -21.48 -18.06
CA GLN A 358 1.23 -22.51 -18.88
C GLN A 358 2.74 -22.28 -19.01
N SER A 359 3.17 -21.03 -19.17
CA SER A 359 4.60 -20.68 -19.19
C SER A 359 5.28 -21.02 -17.87
N ILE A 360 4.66 -20.68 -16.73
CA ILE A 360 5.18 -21.03 -15.40
C ILE A 360 5.31 -22.55 -15.27
N TRP A 361 4.28 -23.29 -15.69
CA TRP A 361 4.30 -24.76 -15.64
C TRP A 361 5.38 -25.39 -16.53
N ALA A 362 5.61 -24.83 -17.71
CA ALA A 362 6.67 -25.28 -18.61
C ALA A 362 8.07 -25.08 -18.01
N GLU A 363 8.32 -23.99 -17.27
CA GLU A 363 9.58 -23.81 -16.55
C GLU A 363 9.75 -24.82 -15.42
N ILE A 364 8.69 -25.08 -14.63
CA ILE A 364 8.70 -26.09 -13.55
C ILE A 364 9.13 -27.45 -14.12
N TYR A 365 8.58 -27.85 -15.27
CA TYR A 365 8.97 -29.07 -15.97
C TYR A 365 10.38 -29.03 -16.55
N ALA A 366 10.75 -27.95 -17.24
CA ALA A 366 12.08 -27.80 -17.84
C ALA A 366 13.21 -27.92 -16.80
N HIS A 367 12.89 -27.54 -15.56
CA HIS A 367 13.79 -27.57 -14.43
C HIS A 367 13.66 -28.82 -13.53
N ASN A 368 12.87 -29.83 -13.92
CA ASN A 368 12.63 -31.08 -13.17
C ASN A 368 12.14 -30.86 -11.73
N VAL A 369 11.39 -29.78 -11.49
CA VAL A 369 10.80 -29.50 -10.19
C VAL A 369 9.65 -30.48 -9.94
N LYS A 370 9.74 -31.27 -8.85
CA LYS A 370 8.63 -32.16 -8.46
C LYS A 370 7.43 -31.32 -8.00
N ALA A 371 6.41 -31.26 -8.83
CA ALA A 371 5.20 -30.51 -8.56
C ALA A 371 4.48 -31.01 -7.30
N THR A 372 4.13 -30.09 -6.40
CA THR A 372 3.36 -30.39 -5.19
C THR A 372 1.85 -30.37 -5.50
N THR A 373 1.04 -30.99 -4.64
CA THR A 373 -0.44 -30.96 -4.77
C THR A 373 -0.97 -29.53 -4.87
N GLY A 374 -0.40 -28.58 -4.14
CA GLY A 374 -0.77 -27.15 -4.23
C GLY A 374 -0.52 -26.53 -5.61
N MET A 375 0.62 -26.84 -6.25
CA MET A 375 0.93 -26.35 -7.60
C MET A 375 -0.04 -26.92 -8.64
N TRP A 376 -0.30 -28.22 -8.56
CA TRP A 376 -1.27 -28.91 -9.41
C TRP A 376 -2.68 -28.34 -9.26
N ASN A 377 -3.11 -28.12 -8.01
CA ASN A 377 -4.39 -27.49 -7.69
C ASN A 377 -4.49 -26.08 -8.30
N ALA A 378 -3.44 -25.27 -8.17
CA ALA A 378 -3.39 -23.92 -8.73
C ALA A 378 -3.44 -23.91 -10.27
N LEU A 379 -2.77 -24.88 -10.92
CA LEU A 379 -2.81 -25.06 -12.38
C LEU A 379 -4.20 -25.48 -12.86
N LEU A 380 -4.80 -26.46 -12.20
CA LEU A 380 -6.13 -26.97 -12.50
C LEU A 380 -7.18 -25.85 -12.38
N MET A 381 -7.15 -25.09 -11.29
CA MET A 381 -8.02 -23.94 -11.09
C MET A 381 -7.79 -22.86 -12.16
N GLY A 382 -6.53 -22.65 -12.55
CA GLY A 382 -6.18 -21.75 -13.64
C GLY A 382 -6.85 -22.12 -14.96
N TYR A 383 -6.85 -23.40 -15.33
CA TYR A 383 -7.55 -23.87 -16.54
C TYR A 383 -9.07 -23.81 -16.40
N ALA A 384 -9.60 -24.24 -15.24
CA ALA A 384 -11.03 -24.21 -14.93
C ALA A 384 -11.61 -22.79 -15.02
N ALA A 385 -10.95 -21.79 -14.41
CA ALA A 385 -11.39 -20.40 -14.40
C ALA A 385 -11.50 -19.77 -15.81
N ARG A 386 -10.76 -20.29 -16.79
CA ARG A 386 -10.78 -19.84 -18.20
C ARG A 386 -11.81 -20.57 -19.04
N GLY A 387 -12.41 -21.62 -18.49
CA GLY A 387 -13.22 -22.56 -19.24
C GLY A 387 -12.44 -23.53 -20.14
N ASP A 388 -11.12 -23.67 -19.99
CA ASP A 388 -10.33 -24.67 -20.74
C ASP A 388 -10.35 -26.03 -20.02
N PHE A 389 -11.55 -26.61 -19.95
CA PHE A 389 -11.81 -27.85 -19.23
C PHE A 389 -11.09 -29.07 -19.81
N LYS A 390 -10.76 -29.06 -21.11
CA LYS A 390 -9.99 -30.14 -21.73
C LYS A 390 -8.60 -30.23 -21.09
N ARG A 391 -7.95 -29.09 -20.86
CA ARG A 391 -6.66 -29.05 -20.16
C ARG A 391 -6.82 -29.29 -18.67
N ALA A 392 -7.88 -28.80 -18.04
CA ALA A 392 -8.16 -29.10 -16.62
C ALA A 392 -8.28 -30.61 -16.38
N TRP A 393 -8.98 -31.34 -17.25
CA TRP A 393 -9.07 -32.81 -17.19
C TRP A 393 -7.75 -33.50 -17.53
N ALA A 394 -6.97 -33.00 -18.48
CA ALA A 394 -5.63 -33.54 -18.75
C ALA A 394 -4.72 -33.41 -17.52
N VAL A 395 -4.75 -32.26 -16.84
CA VAL A 395 -4.04 -32.04 -15.58
C VAL A 395 -4.55 -32.97 -14.48
N TRP A 396 -5.87 -33.10 -14.34
CA TRP A 396 -6.50 -34.02 -13.40
C TRP A 396 -5.99 -35.45 -13.60
N ASP A 397 -5.93 -35.94 -14.84
CA ASP A 397 -5.44 -37.27 -15.19
C ASP A 397 -3.94 -37.42 -14.92
N GLU A 398 -3.14 -36.41 -15.25
CA GLU A 398 -1.69 -36.38 -15.05
C GLU A 398 -1.30 -36.42 -13.56
N MET A 399 -2.09 -35.78 -12.68
CA MET A 399 -1.89 -35.85 -11.23
C MET A 399 -1.99 -37.28 -10.67
N GLY A 400 -2.75 -38.15 -11.32
CA GLY A 400 -3.08 -39.50 -10.84
C GLY A 400 -3.88 -39.51 -9.53
N GLU A 401 -4.43 -40.68 -9.15
CA GLU A 401 -5.29 -40.81 -7.96
C GLU A 401 -4.57 -40.49 -6.64
N ASN A 402 -3.27 -40.76 -6.56
CA ASN A 402 -2.47 -40.51 -5.35
C ASN A 402 -2.06 -39.04 -5.18
N GLY A 403 -2.13 -38.22 -6.23
CA GLY A 403 -1.76 -36.80 -6.20
C GLY A 403 -2.91 -35.85 -5.86
N ARG A 404 -4.15 -36.35 -5.85
CA ARG A 404 -5.37 -35.57 -5.60
C ARG A 404 -5.69 -35.54 -4.12
N ASP A 405 -6.16 -34.40 -3.63
CA ASP A 405 -6.65 -34.22 -2.27
C ASP A 405 -8.11 -33.73 -2.27
N VAL A 406 -8.72 -33.63 -1.08
CA VAL A 406 -10.10 -33.14 -0.91
C VAL A 406 -10.30 -31.79 -1.60
N TYR A 407 -9.27 -30.92 -1.61
CA TYR A 407 -9.31 -29.64 -2.28
C TYR A 407 -9.34 -29.77 -3.81
N THR A 408 -8.54 -30.66 -4.40
CA THR A 408 -8.56 -30.94 -5.85
C THR A 408 -9.96 -31.35 -6.31
N TYR A 409 -10.58 -32.31 -5.62
CA TYR A 409 -11.94 -32.77 -5.93
C TYR A 409 -12.96 -31.63 -5.78
N THR A 410 -12.91 -30.90 -4.67
CA THR A 410 -13.84 -29.78 -4.39
C THR A 410 -13.78 -28.71 -5.48
N SER A 411 -12.57 -28.35 -5.93
CA SER A 411 -12.36 -27.35 -6.98
C SER A 411 -12.88 -27.83 -8.34
N MET A 412 -12.68 -29.10 -8.70
CA MET A 412 -13.27 -29.64 -9.94
C MET A 412 -14.79 -29.73 -9.90
N ILE A 413 -15.36 -30.12 -8.77
CA ILE A 413 -16.82 -30.15 -8.57
C ILE A 413 -17.40 -28.75 -8.78
N GLN A 414 -16.80 -27.73 -8.19
CA GLN A 414 -17.20 -26.33 -8.41
C GLN A 414 -17.12 -25.95 -9.89
N ALA A 415 -16.01 -26.26 -10.56
CA ALA A 415 -15.79 -25.94 -11.96
C ALA A 415 -16.82 -26.61 -12.89
N LEU A 416 -17.22 -27.86 -12.60
CA LEU A 416 -18.27 -28.58 -13.35
C LEU A 416 -19.65 -27.92 -13.20
N PHE A 417 -19.99 -27.42 -12.02
CA PHE A 417 -21.22 -26.65 -11.82
C PHE A 417 -21.21 -25.33 -12.58
N GLU A 418 -20.08 -24.61 -12.60
CA GLU A 418 -19.91 -23.38 -13.39
C GLU A 418 -20.11 -23.63 -14.90
N ARG A 419 -19.74 -24.84 -15.36
CA ARG A 419 -19.93 -25.29 -16.74
C ARG A 419 -21.33 -25.83 -17.05
N ARG A 420 -22.23 -25.89 -16.04
CA ARG A 420 -23.57 -26.48 -16.15
C ARG A 420 -23.56 -27.98 -16.45
N GLU A 421 -22.59 -28.72 -15.91
CA GLU A 421 -22.49 -30.19 -15.97
C GLU A 421 -22.74 -30.82 -14.58
N PRO A 422 -23.94 -30.67 -13.99
CA PRO A 422 -24.20 -31.07 -12.61
C PRO A 422 -24.12 -32.58 -12.37
N GLU A 423 -24.40 -33.42 -13.37
CA GLU A 423 -24.35 -34.88 -13.23
C GLU A 423 -22.91 -35.38 -13.02
N GLU A 424 -21.95 -34.82 -13.76
CA GLU A 424 -20.54 -35.14 -13.58
C GLU A 424 -20.01 -34.60 -12.25
N ALA A 425 -20.47 -33.41 -11.82
CA ALA A 425 -20.14 -32.87 -10.51
C ALA A 425 -20.61 -33.78 -9.35
N ILE A 426 -21.83 -34.33 -9.46
CA ILE A 426 -22.39 -35.27 -8.48
C ILE A 426 -21.58 -36.58 -8.47
N LYS A 427 -21.26 -37.14 -9.65
CA LYS A 427 -20.42 -38.35 -9.74
C LYS A 427 -19.05 -38.14 -9.08
N LEU A 428 -18.43 -36.99 -9.34
CA LEU A 428 -17.13 -36.65 -8.79
C LEU A 428 -17.18 -36.46 -7.26
N PHE A 429 -18.30 -35.96 -6.73
CA PHE A 429 -18.54 -35.90 -5.29
C PHE A 429 -18.70 -37.28 -4.65
N GLU A 430 -19.38 -38.22 -5.31
CA GLU A 430 -19.46 -39.61 -4.84
C GLU A 430 -18.08 -40.28 -4.82
N GLN A 431 -17.23 -40.00 -5.82
CA GLN A 431 -15.84 -40.45 -5.83
C GLN A 431 -15.02 -39.83 -4.69
N LEU A 432 -15.23 -38.55 -4.37
CA LEU A 432 -14.59 -37.92 -3.21
C LEU A 432 -15.00 -38.59 -1.89
N LYS A 433 -16.27 -38.95 -1.72
CA LYS A 433 -16.73 -39.70 -0.54
C LYS A 433 -16.09 -41.08 -0.45
N ALA A 434 -16.00 -41.80 -1.57
CA ALA A 434 -15.32 -43.10 -1.62
C ALA A 434 -13.83 -42.96 -1.24
N PHE A 435 -13.14 -41.99 -1.84
CA PHE A 435 -11.74 -41.67 -1.57
C PHE A 435 -11.48 -41.36 -0.08
N ALA A 436 -12.33 -40.55 0.54
CA ALA A 436 -12.20 -40.22 1.96
C ALA A 436 -12.42 -41.46 2.85
N ARG A 437 -13.43 -42.29 2.54
CA ARG A 437 -13.72 -43.54 3.27
C ARG A 437 -12.56 -44.53 3.19
N GLU A 438 -11.93 -44.69 2.02
CA GLU A 438 -10.78 -45.57 1.83
C GLU A 438 -9.58 -45.18 2.70
N ARG A 439 -9.43 -43.88 3.00
CA ARG A 439 -8.38 -43.35 3.89
C ARG A 439 -8.79 -43.27 5.36
N GLY A 440 -10.05 -43.59 5.68
CA GLY A 440 -10.60 -43.39 7.02
C GLY A 440 -10.68 -41.92 7.43
N GLU A 441 -10.76 -41.01 6.45
CA GLU A 441 -10.87 -39.56 6.65
C GLU A 441 -12.35 -39.13 6.64
N GLU A 442 -12.74 -38.28 7.59
CA GLU A 442 -14.05 -37.63 7.57
C GLU A 442 -13.98 -36.35 6.72
N LEU A 443 -14.97 -36.15 5.83
CA LEU A 443 -15.03 -34.93 5.01
C LEU A 443 -15.56 -33.75 5.81
N ASP A 444 -14.86 -32.61 5.71
CA ASP A 444 -15.35 -31.33 6.20
C ASP A 444 -16.65 -30.88 5.51
N ILE A 445 -17.33 -29.89 6.09
CA ILE A 445 -18.57 -29.31 5.53
C ILE A 445 -18.35 -28.59 4.18
N ARG A 446 -17.12 -28.16 3.87
CA ARG A 446 -16.83 -27.34 2.68
C ARG A 446 -17.20 -28.03 1.35
N PRO A 447 -16.76 -29.27 1.05
CA PRO A 447 -17.20 -30.00 -0.14
C PRO A 447 -18.73 -30.09 -0.27
N TYR A 448 -19.44 -30.32 0.85
CA TYR A 448 -20.90 -30.38 0.86
C TYR A 448 -21.54 -29.03 0.53
N ASN A 449 -20.99 -27.92 1.03
CA ASN A 449 -21.47 -26.57 0.70
C ASN A 449 -21.26 -26.20 -0.77
N VAL A 450 -20.15 -26.63 -1.37
CA VAL A 450 -19.91 -26.47 -2.82
C VAL A 450 -20.94 -27.27 -3.62
N LEU A 451 -21.20 -28.52 -3.25
CA LEU A 451 -22.21 -29.35 -3.88
C LEU A 451 -23.61 -28.74 -3.74
N LEU A 452 -24.00 -28.31 -2.54
CA LEU A 452 -25.28 -27.64 -2.29
C LEU A 452 -25.46 -26.38 -3.15
N HIS A 453 -24.43 -25.53 -3.19
CA HIS A 453 -24.46 -24.33 -4.01
C HIS A 453 -24.66 -24.66 -5.50
N GLY A 454 -23.90 -25.65 -5.99
CA GLY A 454 -24.02 -26.16 -7.35
C GLY A 454 -25.40 -26.74 -7.68
N LEU A 455 -25.97 -27.56 -6.80
CA LEU A 455 -27.29 -28.15 -6.97
C LEU A 455 -28.39 -27.08 -7.00
N PHE A 456 -28.33 -26.09 -6.13
CA PHE A 456 -29.29 -24.98 -6.13
C PHE A 456 -29.19 -24.13 -7.40
N THR A 457 -27.97 -23.79 -7.84
CA THR A 457 -27.76 -22.96 -9.03
C THR A 457 -28.10 -23.68 -10.34
N SER A 458 -27.91 -25.00 -10.39
CA SER A 458 -28.29 -25.86 -11.53
C SER A 458 -29.78 -26.28 -11.53
N GLY A 459 -30.55 -25.91 -10.50
CA GLY A 459 -31.97 -26.21 -10.40
C GLY A 459 -32.31 -27.62 -9.90
N ARG A 460 -31.34 -28.38 -9.39
CA ARG A 460 -31.51 -29.71 -8.77
C ARG A 460 -32.00 -29.60 -7.31
N ILE A 461 -33.12 -28.92 -7.12
CA ILE A 461 -33.64 -28.50 -5.81
C ILE A 461 -33.91 -29.70 -4.90
N GLN A 462 -34.55 -30.74 -5.43
CA GLN A 462 -34.93 -31.92 -4.64
C GLN A 462 -33.70 -32.61 -4.04
N THR A 463 -32.68 -32.84 -4.87
CA THR A 463 -31.39 -33.41 -4.42
C THR A 463 -30.68 -32.50 -3.41
N ALA A 464 -30.75 -31.18 -3.58
CA ALA A 464 -30.19 -30.24 -2.61
C ALA A 464 -30.91 -30.31 -1.25
N LEU A 465 -32.25 -30.43 -1.25
CA LEU A 465 -33.05 -30.54 -0.03
C LEU A 465 -32.83 -31.88 0.68
N GLU A 466 -32.70 -32.97 -0.07
CA GLU A 466 -32.32 -34.29 0.46
C GLU A 466 -30.95 -34.23 1.14
N LEU A 467 -29.96 -33.64 0.49
CA LEU A 467 -28.63 -33.46 1.08
C LEU A 467 -28.66 -32.60 2.34
N LEU A 468 -29.41 -31.49 2.34
CA LEU A 468 -29.61 -30.67 3.54
C LEU A 468 -30.28 -31.45 4.67
N SER A 469 -31.26 -32.29 4.36
CA SER A 469 -31.92 -33.13 5.36
C SER A 469 -30.95 -34.15 5.98
N GLN A 470 -30.02 -34.68 5.20
CA GLN A 470 -28.98 -35.61 5.66
C GLN A 470 -27.97 -34.89 6.56
N LEU A 471 -27.47 -33.73 6.13
CA LEU A 471 -26.59 -32.87 6.94
C LEU A 471 -27.26 -32.45 8.23
N CYS A 472 -28.53 -32.04 8.19
CA CYS A 472 -29.28 -31.71 9.40
C CYS A 472 -29.44 -32.96 10.28
N SER A 473 -29.74 -34.14 9.73
CA SER A 473 -29.93 -35.35 10.54
C SER A 473 -28.63 -35.94 11.10
N SER A 474 -27.48 -35.32 10.81
CA SER A 474 -26.18 -35.74 11.32
C SER A 474 -26.11 -35.74 12.86
N LYS A 475 -25.32 -36.69 13.36
CA LYS A 475 -24.95 -36.82 14.77
C LYS A 475 -23.42 -36.80 14.88
N PRO A 476 -22.84 -36.48 16.04
CA PRO A 476 -21.39 -36.58 16.23
C PRO A 476 -20.89 -37.99 15.87
N GLY A 477 -19.91 -38.09 14.97
CA GLY A 477 -19.39 -39.36 14.44
C GLY A 477 -20.24 -40.02 13.34
N SER A 478 -21.21 -39.31 12.76
CA SER A 478 -21.92 -39.77 11.55
C SER A 478 -21.16 -39.38 10.27
N GLU A 479 -21.45 -40.06 9.15
CA GLU A 479 -20.85 -39.78 7.83
C GLU A 479 -21.01 -38.30 7.39
N TYR A 480 -22.06 -37.64 7.83
CA TYR A 480 -22.37 -36.25 7.48
C TYR A 480 -21.84 -35.29 8.54
N PRO A 481 -21.07 -34.25 8.17
CA PRO A 481 -20.65 -33.20 9.09
C PRO A 481 -21.83 -32.32 9.51
N ALA A 482 -21.68 -31.65 10.66
CA ALA A 482 -22.68 -30.69 11.13
C ALA A 482 -22.77 -29.49 10.18
N PRO A 483 -23.98 -29.05 9.79
CA PRO A 483 -24.15 -27.89 8.93
C PRO A 483 -23.72 -26.62 9.64
N ASP A 484 -23.06 -25.74 8.91
CA ASP A 484 -22.59 -24.43 9.38
C ASP A 484 -23.45 -23.28 8.85
N ILE A 485 -23.12 -22.04 9.23
CA ILE A 485 -23.85 -20.87 8.75
C ILE A 485 -23.78 -20.72 7.22
N THR A 486 -22.68 -21.15 6.59
CA THR A 486 -22.53 -21.06 5.12
C THR A 486 -23.46 -22.03 4.38
N THR A 487 -23.77 -23.17 5.00
CA THR A 487 -24.79 -24.14 4.55
C THR A 487 -26.17 -23.47 4.44
N PHE A 488 -26.64 -22.85 5.52
CA PHE A 488 -27.95 -22.20 5.56
C PHE A 488 -27.99 -20.93 4.72
N ASN A 489 -26.93 -20.13 4.72
CA ASN A 489 -26.81 -18.95 3.87
C ASN A 489 -26.91 -19.30 2.36
N THR A 490 -26.40 -20.46 1.96
CA THR A 490 -26.54 -20.97 0.57
C THR A 490 -28.01 -21.23 0.21
N GLN A 491 -28.75 -21.88 1.09
CA GLN A 491 -30.19 -22.14 0.93
C GLN A 491 -31.00 -20.83 0.93
N LEU A 492 -30.72 -19.93 1.88
CA LEU A 492 -31.39 -18.63 1.97
C LEU A 492 -31.19 -17.79 0.72
N ARG A 493 -29.96 -17.76 0.18
CA ARG A 493 -29.63 -17.05 -1.06
C ARG A 493 -30.39 -17.58 -2.26
N PHE A 494 -30.58 -18.89 -2.34
CA PHE A 494 -31.36 -19.51 -3.41
C PHE A 494 -32.83 -19.05 -3.38
N TYR A 495 -33.49 -19.16 -2.22
CA TYR A 495 -34.88 -18.73 -2.08
C TYR A 495 -35.05 -17.22 -2.23
N ALA A 496 -34.10 -16.43 -1.72
CA ALA A 496 -34.05 -14.97 -1.90
C ALA A 496 -34.04 -14.58 -3.38
N ARG A 497 -33.18 -15.21 -4.20
CA ARG A 497 -33.12 -14.97 -5.65
C ARG A 497 -34.40 -15.35 -6.38
N LYS A 498 -35.06 -16.44 -5.94
CA LYS A 498 -36.35 -16.87 -6.48
C LYS A 498 -37.54 -16.07 -5.97
N ARG A 499 -37.34 -15.16 -5.00
CA ARG A 499 -38.40 -14.41 -4.32
C ARG A 499 -39.41 -15.32 -3.60
N ASP A 500 -38.97 -16.52 -3.21
CA ASP A 500 -39.79 -17.50 -2.50
C ASP A 500 -39.67 -17.26 -0.99
N MET A 501 -40.62 -16.49 -0.45
CA MET A 501 -40.65 -16.15 0.98
C MET A 501 -41.02 -17.33 1.87
N VAL A 502 -41.72 -18.34 1.35
CA VAL A 502 -42.11 -19.53 2.11
C VAL A 502 -40.89 -20.42 2.31
N GLY A 503 -40.14 -20.69 1.25
CA GLY A 503 -38.87 -21.42 1.32
C GLY A 503 -37.84 -20.70 2.19
N LEU A 504 -37.76 -19.37 2.07
CA LEU A 504 -36.88 -18.54 2.91
C LEU A 504 -37.26 -18.63 4.40
N SER A 505 -38.54 -18.56 4.74
CA SER A 505 -39.00 -18.70 6.13
C SER A 505 -38.75 -20.11 6.69
N ALA A 506 -38.96 -21.15 5.89
CA ALA A 506 -38.66 -22.52 6.29
C ALA A 506 -37.16 -22.71 6.56
N ALA A 507 -36.29 -22.17 5.70
CA ALA A 507 -34.84 -22.20 5.86
C ALA A 507 -34.38 -21.49 7.16
N LEU A 508 -34.95 -20.32 7.47
CA LEU A 508 -34.67 -19.61 8.73
C LEU A 508 -35.09 -20.42 9.96
N LYS A 509 -36.24 -21.09 9.91
CA LYS A 509 -36.70 -21.95 10.99
C LYS A 509 -35.75 -23.12 11.22
N THR A 510 -35.33 -23.81 10.15
CA THR A 510 -34.35 -24.91 10.26
C THR A 510 -33.00 -24.44 10.80
N MET A 511 -32.55 -23.24 10.43
CA MET A 511 -31.32 -22.64 10.97
C MET A 511 -31.45 -22.36 12.47
N ALA A 512 -32.59 -21.81 12.91
CA ALA A 512 -32.89 -21.55 14.32
C ALA A 512 -32.99 -22.85 15.14
N ASP A 513 -33.68 -23.87 14.62
CA ASP A 513 -33.81 -25.19 15.26
C ASP A 513 -32.43 -25.85 15.47
N ARG A 514 -31.47 -25.54 14.60
CA ARG A 514 -30.08 -26.02 14.65
C ARG A 514 -29.15 -25.12 15.45
N LYS A 515 -29.66 -24.01 16.00
CA LYS A 515 -28.88 -23.02 16.76
C LYS A 515 -27.66 -22.50 15.96
N ALA A 516 -27.78 -22.44 14.64
CA ALA A 516 -26.75 -21.80 13.81
C ALA A 516 -26.93 -20.29 13.89
N GLU A 517 -25.93 -19.58 14.42
CA GLU A 517 -26.00 -18.14 14.64
C GLU A 517 -26.00 -17.38 13.30
N PRO A 518 -27.05 -16.59 13.00
CA PRO A 518 -27.11 -15.75 11.81
C PRO A 518 -25.99 -14.70 11.78
N ASP A 519 -25.45 -14.43 10.60
CA ASP A 519 -24.43 -13.39 10.40
C ASP A 519 -24.96 -12.19 9.58
N ALA A 520 -24.10 -11.20 9.36
CA ALA A 520 -24.45 -10.04 8.54
C ALA A 520 -24.88 -10.44 7.11
N TYR A 521 -24.31 -11.52 6.57
CA TYR A 521 -24.65 -12.01 5.25
C TYR A 521 -26.07 -12.60 5.20
N THR A 522 -26.50 -13.29 6.27
CA THR A 522 -27.87 -13.79 6.42
C THR A 522 -28.86 -12.63 6.30
N PHE A 523 -28.68 -11.56 7.09
CA PHE A 523 -29.61 -10.43 7.10
C PHE A 523 -29.60 -9.61 5.81
N VAL A 524 -28.43 -9.45 5.16
CA VAL A 524 -28.34 -8.85 3.82
C VAL A 524 -29.14 -9.67 2.81
N THR A 525 -29.03 -11.00 2.84
CA THR A 525 -29.77 -11.89 1.95
C THR A 525 -31.28 -11.79 2.15
N ILE A 526 -31.74 -11.70 3.40
CA ILE A 526 -33.16 -11.51 3.75
C ILE A 526 -33.64 -10.14 3.28
N LEU A 527 -32.84 -9.09 3.48
CA LEU A 527 -33.20 -7.74 3.05
C LEU A 527 -33.32 -7.65 1.53
N ASP A 528 -32.36 -8.18 0.78
CA ASP A 528 -32.45 -8.23 -0.68
C ASP A 528 -33.71 -8.98 -1.13
N ALA A 529 -34.04 -10.12 -0.49
CA ALA A 529 -35.26 -10.88 -0.74
C ALA A 529 -36.52 -10.00 -0.57
N LEU A 530 -36.66 -9.34 0.58
CA LEU A 530 -37.80 -8.46 0.93
C LEU A 530 -37.91 -7.26 -0.03
N LEU A 531 -36.77 -6.67 -0.40
CA LEU A 531 -36.73 -5.53 -1.31
C LEU A 531 -37.20 -5.89 -2.71
N GLY A 532 -36.82 -7.06 -3.23
CA GLY A 532 -37.24 -7.45 -4.57
C GLY A 532 -38.65 -8.02 -4.67
N VAL A 533 -39.29 -8.38 -3.54
CA VAL A 533 -40.75 -8.61 -3.48
C VAL A 533 -41.52 -7.28 -3.35
N GLY A 534 -40.83 -6.14 -3.22
CA GLY A 534 -41.47 -4.83 -3.11
C GLY A 534 -42.09 -4.56 -1.73
N SER A 535 -41.60 -5.22 -0.67
CA SER A 535 -42.12 -5.04 0.69
C SER A 535 -41.87 -3.62 1.22
N ARG A 536 -42.94 -2.81 1.32
CA ARG A 536 -42.90 -1.44 1.87
C ARG A 536 -42.41 -1.37 3.33
N ASP A 537 -42.55 -2.46 4.07
CA ASP A 537 -42.12 -2.60 5.47
C ASP A 537 -40.88 -3.49 5.62
N ALA A 538 -40.05 -3.62 4.57
CA ALA A 538 -38.85 -4.47 4.59
C ALA A 538 -37.95 -4.21 5.80
N ALA A 539 -37.76 -2.93 6.17
CA ALA A 539 -36.97 -2.55 7.33
C ALA A 539 -37.53 -3.14 8.64
N LYS A 540 -38.83 -2.97 8.87
CA LYS A 540 -39.49 -3.45 10.09
C LYS A 540 -39.50 -4.97 10.16
N ARG A 541 -39.86 -5.64 9.06
CA ARG A 541 -39.88 -7.10 8.97
C ARG A 541 -38.50 -7.70 9.22
N LEU A 542 -37.44 -7.07 8.70
CA LEU A 542 -36.08 -7.52 8.96
C LEU A 542 -35.74 -7.45 10.45
N LEU A 543 -36.09 -6.35 11.12
CA LEU A 543 -35.87 -6.19 12.57
C LEU A 543 -36.69 -7.21 13.38
N ASP A 544 -37.95 -7.43 13.02
CA ASP A 544 -38.79 -8.45 13.65
C ASP A 544 -38.13 -9.85 13.49
N ILE A 545 -37.54 -10.15 12.33
CA ILE A 545 -36.80 -11.41 12.09
C ILE A 545 -35.50 -11.47 12.91
N MET A 546 -34.76 -10.37 13.04
CA MET A 546 -33.56 -10.32 13.90
C MET A 546 -33.92 -10.61 15.36
N GLN A 547 -35.01 -10.01 15.84
CA GLN A 547 -35.52 -10.23 17.20
C GLN A 547 -36.00 -11.67 17.42
N THR A 548 -36.71 -12.27 16.47
CA THR A 548 -37.18 -13.67 16.60
C THR A 548 -36.04 -14.67 16.61
N LEU A 549 -34.93 -14.37 15.91
CA LEU A 549 -33.72 -15.17 15.91
C LEU A 549 -32.79 -14.87 17.10
N GLY A 550 -33.15 -13.92 17.98
CA GLY A 550 -32.35 -13.55 19.15
C GLY A 550 -31.05 -12.84 18.80
N VAL A 551 -30.92 -12.28 17.59
CA VAL A 551 -29.73 -11.56 17.15
C VAL A 551 -29.95 -10.07 17.30
N GLU A 552 -29.17 -9.45 18.18
CA GLU A 552 -29.16 -8.01 18.33
C GLU A 552 -28.42 -7.36 17.14
N PRO A 553 -28.95 -6.27 16.56
CA PRO A 553 -28.25 -5.54 15.52
C PRO A 553 -26.90 -5.03 16.02
N ASN A 554 -25.85 -5.18 15.21
CA ASN A 554 -24.53 -4.59 15.47
C ASN A 554 -24.10 -3.68 14.32
N ALA A 555 -23.10 -2.82 14.55
CA ALA A 555 -22.68 -1.83 13.55
C ALA A 555 -22.24 -2.45 12.21
N ALA A 556 -21.69 -3.67 12.22
CA ALA A 556 -21.27 -4.38 11.01
C ALA A 556 -22.46 -4.86 10.17
N ILE A 557 -23.48 -5.44 10.80
CA ILE A 557 -24.74 -5.84 10.16
C ILE A 557 -25.42 -4.62 9.55
N VAL A 558 -25.54 -3.52 10.32
CA VAL A 558 -26.17 -2.29 9.85
C VAL A 558 -25.43 -1.70 8.64
N ASN A 559 -24.09 -1.69 8.67
CA ASN A 559 -23.30 -1.22 7.54
C ASN A 559 -23.48 -2.06 6.29
N ALA A 560 -23.48 -3.39 6.43
CA ALA A 560 -23.70 -4.30 5.30
C ALA A 560 -25.09 -4.12 4.68
N LEU A 561 -26.12 -3.94 5.50
CA LEU A 561 -27.51 -3.68 5.04
C LEU A 561 -27.64 -2.33 4.32
N ILE A 562 -27.04 -1.28 4.88
CA ILE A 562 -27.01 0.05 4.26
C ILE A 562 -26.20 0.02 2.96
N GLU A 563 -25.06 -0.67 2.91
CA GLU A 563 -24.27 -0.79 1.68
C GLU A 563 -25.04 -1.55 0.59
N ASP A 564 -25.66 -2.69 0.93
CA ASP A 564 -26.37 -3.53 -0.04
C ASP A 564 -27.61 -2.83 -0.63
N THR A 565 -28.43 -2.18 0.22
CA THR A 565 -29.57 -1.36 -0.21
C THR A 565 -29.16 -0.24 -1.18
N VAL A 566 -27.94 0.25 -1.04
CA VAL A 566 -27.36 1.35 -1.80
C VAL A 566 -26.60 0.87 -3.06
N ARG A 567 -26.08 -0.35 -3.08
CA ARG A 567 -25.22 -0.90 -4.14
C ARG A 567 -26.00 -1.70 -5.19
N THR A 568 -27.18 -2.19 -4.85
CA THR A 568 -28.01 -3.01 -5.75
C THR A 568 -28.51 -2.20 -6.96
N ARG A 569 -27.92 -2.49 -8.14
CA ARG A 569 -28.38 -1.99 -9.46
C ARG A 569 -29.82 -2.48 -9.75
N PRO A 570 -30.59 -1.75 -10.57
CA PRO A 570 -31.88 -2.26 -11.05
C PRO A 570 -31.70 -3.60 -11.78
N PRO A 571 -32.67 -4.52 -11.68
CA PRO A 571 -32.60 -5.80 -12.37
C PRO A 571 -32.51 -5.59 -13.90
N PRO A 572 -31.79 -6.46 -14.62
CA PRO A 572 -31.71 -6.38 -16.08
C PRO A 572 -33.11 -6.41 -16.70
N GLN A 573 -33.28 -5.64 -17.78
CA GLN A 573 -34.54 -5.42 -18.51
C GLN A 573 -35.20 -6.70 -19.07
N SER A 574 -34.58 -7.87 -18.91
CA SER A 574 -35.07 -9.18 -19.36
C SER A 574 -36.16 -9.81 -18.48
N ALA A 575 -36.56 -9.19 -17.35
CA ALA A 575 -37.58 -9.73 -16.45
C ALA A 575 -39.02 -9.24 -16.73
N LYS A 576 -39.28 -8.59 -17.87
CA LYS A 576 -40.62 -8.08 -18.24
C LYS A 576 -41.61 -9.15 -18.71
N SER A 577 -41.30 -10.45 -18.60
CA SER A 577 -42.08 -11.53 -19.22
C SER A 577 -43.01 -12.31 -18.28
N GLN A 578 -43.22 -11.87 -17.03
CA GLN A 578 -44.18 -12.54 -16.11
C GLN A 578 -45.22 -11.55 -15.54
N PRO A 579 -46.52 -11.69 -15.87
CA PRO A 579 -47.54 -10.67 -15.57
C PRO A 579 -48.05 -10.58 -14.12
N GLN A 580 -47.38 -11.16 -13.12
CA GLN A 580 -47.91 -11.23 -11.74
C GLN A 580 -46.91 -10.89 -10.63
N GLN A 581 -45.73 -10.33 -10.96
CA GLN A 581 -44.79 -9.91 -9.91
C GLN A 581 -44.99 -8.44 -9.51
N PRO A 582 -44.99 -8.10 -8.20
CA PRO A 582 -45.02 -6.71 -7.74
C PRO A 582 -43.80 -5.94 -8.25
N GLU A 583 -43.98 -4.68 -8.64
CA GLU A 583 -42.90 -3.87 -9.20
C GLU A 583 -41.72 -3.74 -8.22
N PRO A 584 -40.47 -3.94 -8.68
CA PRO A 584 -39.30 -3.82 -7.83
C PRO A 584 -39.14 -2.38 -7.31
N HIS A 585 -38.67 -2.23 -6.06
CA HIS A 585 -38.49 -0.91 -5.46
C HIS A 585 -37.57 0.01 -6.30
N THR A 586 -38.03 1.24 -6.52
CA THR A 586 -37.24 2.30 -7.15
C THR A 586 -36.01 2.65 -6.28
N PRO A 587 -34.93 3.20 -6.86
CA PRO A 587 -33.75 3.63 -6.09
C PRO A 587 -34.09 4.54 -4.90
N LEU A 588 -35.05 5.47 -5.07
CA LEU A 588 -35.56 6.32 -4.00
C LEU A 588 -36.23 5.53 -2.86
N GLN A 589 -37.02 4.50 -3.19
CA GLN A 589 -37.66 3.64 -2.19
C GLN A 589 -36.62 2.82 -1.41
N ARG A 590 -35.57 2.33 -2.07
CA ARG A 590 -34.46 1.64 -1.40
C ARG A 590 -33.70 2.55 -0.44
N LEU A 591 -33.42 3.79 -0.85
CA LEU A 591 -32.81 4.80 0.02
C LEU A 591 -33.71 5.15 1.21
N HIS A 592 -35.02 5.24 1.00
CA HIS A 592 -35.96 5.47 2.10
C HIS A 592 -35.99 4.30 3.10
N ILE A 593 -35.91 3.07 2.62
CA ILE A 593 -35.80 1.87 3.46
C ILE A 593 -34.47 1.87 4.22
N ALA A 594 -33.36 2.26 3.59
CA ALA A 594 -32.05 2.38 4.24
C ALA A 594 -32.05 3.45 5.34
N VAL A 595 -32.71 4.60 5.12
CA VAL A 595 -32.91 5.64 6.15
C VAL A 595 -33.83 5.15 7.28
N LYS A 596 -34.88 4.39 6.96
CA LYS A 596 -35.76 3.76 7.97
C LYS A 596 -35.01 2.74 8.83
N LEU A 597 -34.14 1.94 8.23
CA LEU A 597 -33.28 1.01 8.93
C LEU A 597 -32.37 1.76 9.91
N LEU A 598 -31.65 2.77 9.43
CA LEU A 598 -30.83 3.63 10.30
C LEU A 598 -31.65 4.19 11.46
N LEU A 599 -32.84 4.74 11.17
CA LEU A 599 -33.75 5.30 12.18
C LEU A 599 -34.20 4.31 13.25
N ALA A 600 -34.50 3.07 12.86
CA ALA A 600 -34.92 2.05 13.81
C ALA A 600 -33.76 1.65 14.72
N PHE A 601 -32.56 1.47 14.16
CA PHE A 601 -31.34 1.20 14.95
C PHE A 601 -30.99 2.36 15.89
N GLU A 602 -31.29 3.59 15.46
CA GLU A 602 -31.12 4.80 16.27
C GLU A 602 -32.05 4.85 17.50
N GLN A 603 -33.28 4.31 17.41
CA GLN A 603 -34.31 4.35 18.45
C GLN A 603 -34.15 3.26 19.52
N GLU A 604 -33.61 2.09 19.14
CA GLU A 604 -33.39 0.98 20.07
C GLU A 604 -32.20 1.22 21.03
N GLY A 605 -31.40 2.27 20.81
CA GLY A 605 -30.39 2.77 21.76
C GLY A 605 -29.18 1.84 21.99
N LYS A 606 -29.11 0.69 21.32
CA LYS A 606 -28.11 -0.36 21.55
C LYS A 606 -26.94 -0.37 20.55
N VAL A 607 -27.05 0.32 19.41
CA VAL A 607 -26.00 0.33 18.36
C VAL A 607 -25.38 1.72 18.23
N GLU A 608 -24.06 1.81 18.38
CA GLU A 608 -23.31 3.01 18.02
C GLU A 608 -23.34 3.20 16.49
N THR A 609 -24.30 3.98 16.01
CA THR A 609 -24.29 4.49 14.63
C THR A 609 -23.02 5.30 14.43
N ASN A 610 -22.13 4.88 13.54
CA ASN A 610 -20.83 5.51 13.36
C ASN A 610 -20.79 6.40 12.11
N VAL A 611 -19.67 7.09 11.90
CA VAL A 611 -19.44 7.99 10.75
C VAL A 611 -19.66 7.30 9.40
N VAL A 612 -19.34 6.00 9.30
CA VAL A 612 -19.41 5.22 8.06
C VAL A 612 -20.87 5.05 7.62
N ASN A 613 -21.79 4.74 8.54
CA ASN A 613 -23.22 4.58 8.24
C ASN A 613 -23.82 5.85 7.59
N TYR A 614 -23.58 7.02 8.18
CA TYR A 614 -24.07 8.29 7.65
C TYR A 614 -23.39 8.65 6.32
N THR A 615 -22.08 8.42 6.21
CA THR A 615 -21.32 8.73 5.00
C THR A 615 -21.76 7.88 3.82
N ALA A 616 -22.02 6.58 4.04
CA ALA A 616 -22.50 5.66 3.00
C ALA A 616 -23.86 6.10 2.43
N LEU A 617 -24.81 6.49 3.30
CA LEU A 617 -26.11 7.02 2.87
C LEU A 617 -25.98 8.35 2.14
N MET A 618 -25.16 9.28 2.64
CA MET A 618 -24.94 10.56 1.95
C MET A 618 -24.35 10.35 0.56
N ALA A 619 -23.36 9.47 0.43
CA ALA A 619 -22.76 9.11 -0.85
C ALA A 619 -23.76 8.39 -1.78
N ALA A 620 -24.74 7.68 -1.22
CA ALA A 620 -25.81 7.04 -1.98
C ALA A 620 -26.78 8.04 -2.58
N PHE A 621 -27.26 9.00 -1.76
CA PHE A 621 -28.11 10.10 -2.24
C PHE A 621 -27.40 10.93 -3.30
N GLN A 622 -26.11 11.20 -3.12
CA GLN A 622 -25.27 11.88 -4.10
C GLN A 622 -25.20 11.11 -5.43
N ARG A 623 -24.90 9.81 -5.39
CA ARG A 623 -24.86 8.98 -6.61
C ARG A 623 -26.20 8.90 -7.33
N ALA A 624 -27.31 8.79 -6.58
CA ALA A 624 -28.65 8.77 -7.16
C ALA A 624 -29.01 10.10 -7.85
N ALA A 625 -28.54 11.24 -7.31
CA ALA A 625 -28.67 12.54 -7.98
C ALA A 625 -27.83 12.61 -9.26
N SER A 626 -26.58 12.13 -9.21
CA SER A 626 -25.67 12.08 -10.35
C SER A 626 -26.17 11.18 -11.50
N MET A 627 -26.93 10.13 -11.19
CA MET A 627 -27.56 9.24 -12.19
C MET A 627 -28.93 9.74 -12.67
N GLU A 628 -29.34 10.96 -12.30
CA GLU A 628 -30.65 11.57 -12.59
C GLU A 628 -31.86 10.75 -12.08
N GLU A 629 -31.65 9.83 -11.14
CA GLU A 629 -32.70 8.99 -10.54
C GLU A 629 -33.55 9.77 -9.51
N ILE A 630 -32.98 10.81 -8.91
CA ILE A 630 -33.59 11.69 -7.92
C ILE A 630 -33.23 13.15 -8.25
N SER A 631 -34.13 14.09 -7.95
CA SER A 631 -33.82 15.52 -8.05
C SER A 631 -32.63 15.89 -7.16
N HIS A 632 -31.70 16.68 -7.70
CA HIS A 632 -30.53 17.17 -6.96
C HIS A 632 -30.94 17.93 -5.69
N ALA A 633 -32.09 18.62 -5.70
CA ALA A 633 -32.62 19.31 -4.54
C ALA A 633 -33.04 18.36 -3.41
N ASP A 634 -33.66 17.22 -3.76
CA ASP A 634 -34.13 16.25 -2.79
C ASP A 634 -32.97 15.48 -2.16
N ALA A 635 -31.96 15.12 -2.95
CA ALA A 635 -30.72 14.53 -2.47
C ALA A 635 -29.98 15.48 -1.51
N LEU A 636 -29.87 16.77 -1.86
CA LEU A 636 -29.24 17.77 -1.01
C LEU A 636 -29.98 17.97 0.32
N ASN A 637 -31.32 17.96 0.29
CA ASN A 637 -32.15 18.06 1.50
C ASN A 637 -31.97 16.83 2.40
N ALA A 638 -31.93 15.63 1.83
CA ALA A 638 -31.68 14.40 2.58
C ALA A 638 -30.28 14.38 3.22
N ILE A 639 -29.24 14.79 2.47
CA ILE A 639 -27.86 14.88 2.97
C ILE A 639 -27.74 15.89 4.11
N LYS A 640 -28.40 17.06 3.99
CA LYS A 640 -28.46 18.06 5.07
C LYS A 640 -29.14 17.51 6.32
N ALA A 641 -30.26 16.80 6.16
CA ALA A 641 -30.96 16.17 7.27
C ALA A 641 -30.11 15.10 7.97
N LEU A 642 -29.38 14.28 7.23
CA LEU A 642 -28.45 13.28 7.78
C LEU A 642 -27.29 13.95 8.54
N ARG A 643 -26.73 15.05 8.02
CA ARG A 643 -25.64 15.78 8.69
C ARG A 643 -26.12 16.41 10.00
N GLU A 644 -27.32 16.97 10.00
CA GLU A 644 -27.90 17.58 11.18
C GLU A 644 -28.13 16.56 12.30
N ARG A 645 -28.51 15.33 11.94
CA ARG A 645 -28.60 14.21 12.89
C ARG A 645 -27.25 13.78 13.44
N MET A 646 -26.26 13.65 12.56
CA MET A 646 -24.88 13.34 12.94
C MET A 646 -24.34 14.36 13.96
N ARG A 647 -24.65 15.65 13.76
CA ARG A 647 -24.31 16.74 14.68
C ARG A 647 -25.02 16.61 16.03
N LYS A 648 -26.33 16.32 16.05
CA LYS A 648 -27.10 16.12 17.30
C LYS A 648 -26.58 14.97 18.15
N ARG A 649 -25.94 13.99 17.54
CA ARG A 649 -25.35 12.82 18.20
C ARG A 649 -23.86 12.98 18.53
N ASN A 650 -23.28 14.17 18.35
CA ASN A 650 -21.85 14.45 18.56
C ASN A 650 -20.91 13.53 17.75
N ILE A 651 -21.34 13.05 16.58
CA ILE A 651 -20.51 12.21 15.71
C ILE A 651 -19.64 13.13 14.84
N VAL A 652 -18.32 13.00 14.95
CA VAL A 652 -17.36 13.84 14.22
C VAL A 652 -17.20 13.37 12.77
N PRO A 653 -17.48 14.21 11.75
CA PRO A 653 -17.29 13.82 10.35
C PRO A 653 -15.83 13.56 9.99
N ASN A 654 -15.60 12.51 9.22
CA ASN A 654 -14.26 12.22 8.70
C ASN A 654 -14.05 12.90 7.34
N ARG A 655 -12.83 12.81 6.80
CA ARG A 655 -12.50 13.39 5.49
C ARG A 655 -13.41 12.91 4.36
N VAL A 656 -13.80 11.64 4.36
CA VAL A 656 -14.69 11.07 3.33
C VAL A 656 -16.08 11.71 3.41
N THR A 657 -16.62 11.90 4.61
CA THR A 657 -17.90 12.61 4.83
C THR A 657 -17.85 14.04 4.27
N PHE A 658 -16.77 14.78 4.53
CA PHE A 658 -16.60 16.13 3.97
C PHE A 658 -16.48 16.15 2.46
N ASN A 659 -15.77 15.20 1.85
CA ASN A 659 -15.67 15.08 0.39
C ASN A 659 -17.05 14.84 -0.25
N VAL A 660 -17.88 13.98 0.34
CA VAL A 660 -19.27 13.74 -0.09
C VAL A 660 -20.11 15.01 0.03
N LEU A 661 -20.01 15.72 1.15
CA LEU A 661 -20.74 16.98 1.38
C LEU A 661 -20.33 18.09 0.38
N ILE A 662 -19.03 18.24 0.12
CA ILE A 662 -18.49 19.20 -0.86
C ILE A 662 -18.96 18.83 -2.26
N SER A 663 -18.87 17.56 -2.64
CA SER A 663 -19.28 17.10 -3.96
C SER A 663 -20.78 17.28 -4.17
N ALA A 664 -21.62 16.89 -3.21
CA ALA A 664 -23.07 17.06 -3.28
C ALA A 664 -23.49 18.54 -3.34
N ALA A 665 -22.77 19.44 -2.66
CA ALA A 665 -23.02 20.88 -2.76
C ALA A 665 -22.63 21.45 -4.13
N LEU A 666 -21.63 20.86 -4.81
CA LEU A 666 -21.11 21.34 -6.09
C LEU A 666 -21.69 20.62 -7.31
N GLU A 667 -22.52 19.59 -7.13
CA GLU A 667 -23.25 18.93 -8.22
C GLU A 667 -24.32 19.88 -8.82
N GLY A 668 -24.25 20.11 -10.14
CA GLY A 668 -25.14 21.03 -10.88
C GLY A 668 -24.47 22.16 -11.67
N GLY A 669 -23.15 22.31 -11.60
CA GLY A 669 -22.40 23.32 -12.36
C GLY A 669 -22.38 23.01 -13.87
N ARG A 670 -23.08 23.81 -14.68
CA ARG A 670 -23.14 23.66 -16.15
C ARG A 670 -22.05 24.49 -16.86
N PHE A 671 -20.78 24.10 -16.75
CA PHE A 671 -19.71 24.65 -17.61
C PHE A 671 -18.66 23.58 -18.01
N PRO A 672 -18.59 23.17 -19.29
CA PRO A 672 -17.63 22.17 -19.76
C PRO A 672 -16.17 22.72 -19.78
N PRO A 673 -15.15 21.85 -19.58
CA PRO A 673 -13.74 22.25 -19.52
C PRO A 673 -13.20 22.99 -20.75
N SER A 674 -13.81 22.80 -21.92
CA SER A 674 -13.47 23.48 -23.17
C SER A 674 -13.81 24.97 -23.19
N GLN A 675 -14.71 25.42 -22.31
CA GLN A 675 -15.16 26.82 -22.23
C GLN A 675 -14.51 27.59 -21.08
N TRP A 676 -13.66 26.95 -20.27
CA TRP A 676 -12.99 27.59 -19.13
C TRP A 676 -11.96 28.64 -19.58
N SER A 677 -11.42 28.50 -20.80
CA SER A 677 -10.47 29.44 -21.42
C SER A 677 -11.12 30.66 -22.06
N SER A 678 -12.44 30.64 -22.30
CA SER A 678 -13.18 31.69 -23.02
C SER A 678 -13.99 32.63 -22.12
N ILE A 679 -13.90 32.48 -20.79
CA ILE A 679 -14.57 33.39 -19.85
C ILE A 679 -13.68 34.64 -19.68
N PRO A 680 -14.15 35.84 -20.09
CA PRO A 680 -13.38 37.07 -19.87
C PRO A 680 -13.23 37.28 -18.37
N VAL A 681 -12.01 37.50 -17.89
CA VAL A 681 -11.76 37.95 -16.53
C VAL A 681 -12.02 39.46 -16.52
N PRO A 682 -13.12 39.98 -15.96
CA PRO A 682 -13.31 41.42 -15.93
C PRO A 682 -12.30 42.05 -14.95
N PRO A 683 -11.60 43.14 -15.32
CA PRO A 683 -10.80 43.93 -14.41
C PRO A 683 -11.75 44.84 -13.63
N GLY A 684 -12.12 44.42 -12.42
CA GLY A 684 -12.97 45.18 -11.52
C GLY A 684 -13.37 44.35 -10.29
N PRO A 685 -13.62 44.98 -9.13
CA PRO A 685 -14.01 44.27 -7.92
C PRO A 685 -15.38 43.64 -8.14
N ILE A 686 -15.43 42.31 -8.08
CA ILE A 686 -16.69 41.57 -8.11
C ILE A 686 -17.21 41.57 -6.68
N ASP A 687 -18.39 42.16 -6.48
CA ASP A 687 -19.11 42.12 -5.21
C ASP A 687 -19.20 40.68 -4.68
N GLN A 688 -18.92 40.52 -3.38
CA GLN A 688 -19.08 39.27 -2.61
C GLN A 688 -20.52 38.67 -2.65
N LYS A 689 -21.48 39.35 -3.30
CA LYS A 689 -22.88 38.93 -3.47
C LYS A 689 -23.14 37.99 -4.68
N SER A 690 -22.14 37.64 -5.48
CA SER A 690 -22.32 36.87 -6.73
C SER A 690 -21.92 35.40 -6.69
N VAL A 691 -21.50 34.86 -5.54
CA VAL A 691 -21.14 33.44 -5.40
C VAL A 691 -22.42 32.61 -5.22
N PRO A 692 -22.67 31.58 -6.07
CA PRO A 692 -23.81 30.69 -5.89
C PRO A 692 -23.83 30.09 -4.48
N VAL A 693 -25.02 30.03 -3.87
CA VAL A 693 -25.21 29.51 -2.50
C VAL A 693 -24.54 28.15 -2.29
N ASN A 694 -24.60 27.31 -3.32
CA ASN A 694 -23.96 25.99 -3.40
C ASN A 694 -22.42 26.04 -3.30
N VAL A 695 -21.79 26.97 -4.01
CA VAL A 695 -20.33 27.18 -3.99
C VAL A 695 -19.90 27.73 -2.63
N SER A 696 -20.63 28.72 -2.09
CA SER A 696 -20.39 29.25 -0.75
C SER A 696 -20.53 28.18 0.33
N GLN A 697 -21.50 27.27 0.18
CA GLN A 697 -21.73 26.17 1.10
C GLN A 697 -20.60 25.14 1.07
N ALA A 698 -20.04 24.83 -0.11
CA ALA A 698 -18.91 23.92 -0.27
C ALA A 698 -17.62 24.48 0.35
N VAL A 699 -17.35 25.78 0.17
CA VAL A 699 -16.21 26.47 0.81
C VAL A 699 -16.38 26.48 2.33
N LYS A 700 -17.60 26.72 2.83
CA LYS A 700 -17.90 26.58 4.26
C LYS A 700 -17.58 25.18 4.79
N TYR A 701 -17.86 24.12 4.02
CA TYR A 701 -17.52 22.75 4.43
C TYR A 701 -16.01 22.50 4.50
N LEU A 702 -15.21 23.13 3.62
CA LEU A 702 -13.75 23.09 3.73
C LEU A 702 -13.27 23.76 5.02
N HIS A 703 -13.82 24.92 5.39
CA HIS A 703 -13.45 25.60 6.63
C HIS A 703 -13.92 24.83 7.88
N ASP A 704 -15.13 24.27 7.86
CA ASP A 704 -15.63 23.40 8.92
C ASP A 704 -14.69 22.18 9.11
N MET A 705 -14.25 21.56 8.02
CA MET A 705 -13.31 20.43 8.02
C MET A 705 -11.99 20.79 8.70
N ARG A 706 -11.42 21.95 8.36
CA ARG A 706 -10.18 22.46 8.97
C ARG A 706 -10.36 22.82 10.45
N GLY A 707 -11.47 23.47 10.79
CA GLY A 707 -11.81 23.84 12.18
C GLY A 707 -11.98 22.63 13.10
N MET A 708 -12.35 21.48 12.54
CA MET A 708 -12.42 20.19 13.26
C MET A 708 -11.09 19.41 13.27
N GLY A 709 -9.99 19.98 12.76
CA GLY A 709 -8.67 19.34 12.72
C GLY A 709 -8.50 18.26 11.64
N VAL A 710 -9.45 18.14 10.70
CA VAL A 710 -9.35 17.18 9.59
C VAL A 710 -8.64 17.85 8.41
N LEU A 711 -7.49 17.32 8.00
CA LEU A 711 -6.68 17.92 6.92
C LEU A 711 -7.19 17.53 5.51
N PRO A 712 -7.38 18.51 4.60
CA PRO A 712 -7.68 18.25 3.19
C PRO A 712 -6.60 17.42 2.51
N ASN A 713 -6.99 16.43 1.70
CA ASN A 713 -6.07 15.65 0.87
C ASN A 713 -6.18 16.03 -0.61
N HIS A 714 -5.45 15.30 -1.45
CA HIS A 714 -5.46 15.47 -2.90
C HIS A 714 -6.88 15.42 -3.48
N ASP A 715 -7.70 14.44 -3.07
CA ASP A 715 -9.08 14.28 -3.55
C ASP A 715 -9.98 15.44 -3.11
N THR A 716 -9.87 15.90 -1.86
CA THR A 716 -10.64 17.04 -1.33
C THR A 716 -10.40 18.28 -2.18
N TRP A 717 -9.13 18.60 -2.46
CA TRP A 717 -8.76 19.75 -3.27
C TRP A 717 -9.19 19.59 -4.73
N TRP A 718 -9.04 18.40 -5.29
CA TRP A 718 -9.48 18.13 -6.66
C TRP A 718 -11.00 18.30 -6.81
N LEU A 719 -11.79 17.73 -5.90
CA LEU A 719 -13.26 17.84 -5.92
C LEU A 719 -13.70 19.30 -5.79
N LEU A 720 -13.12 20.04 -4.85
CA LEU A 720 -13.46 21.45 -4.62
C LEU A 720 -13.08 22.31 -5.83
N LEU A 721 -11.84 22.24 -6.31
CA LEU A 721 -11.38 23.08 -7.43
C LEU A 721 -12.11 22.76 -8.72
N LYS A 722 -12.33 21.47 -9.02
CA LYS A 722 -13.10 21.05 -10.19
C LYS A 722 -14.55 21.53 -10.09
N GLY A 723 -15.18 21.37 -8.93
CA GLY A 723 -16.55 21.78 -8.70
C GLY A 723 -16.73 23.29 -8.82
N VAL A 724 -15.92 24.10 -8.11
CA VAL A 724 -15.96 25.57 -8.18
C VAL A 724 -15.72 26.08 -9.60
N ALA A 725 -14.77 25.47 -10.33
CA ALA A 725 -14.52 25.80 -11.74
C ALA A 725 -15.72 25.45 -12.65
N SER A 726 -16.39 24.31 -12.43
CA SER A 726 -17.57 23.90 -13.18
C SER A 726 -18.81 24.79 -12.96
N TRP A 727 -18.84 25.59 -11.88
CA TRP A 727 -19.83 26.65 -11.64
C TRP A 727 -19.41 28.01 -12.21
N GLY A 728 -18.31 28.07 -12.98
CA GLY A 728 -17.81 29.29 -13.61
C GLY A 728 -17.06 30.25 -12.67
N GLN A 729 -16.83 29.87 -11.41
CA GLN A 729 -16.22 30.72 -10.38
C GLN A 729 -14.68 30.64 -10.40
N ILE A 730 -14.07 30.95 -11.55
CA ILE A 730 -12.61 30.78 -11.79
C ILE A 730 -11.77 31.65 -10.85
N LYS A 731 -12.20 32.89 -10.55
CA LYS A 731 -11.47 33.77 -9.62
C LYS A 731 -11.36 33.15 -8.21
N LEU A 732 -12.47 32.61 -7.71
CA LEU A 732 -12.50 31.90 -6.41
C LEU A 732 -11.71 30.59 -6.46
N ALA A 733 -11.74 29.86 -7.57
CA ALA A 733 -10.92 28.66 -7.75
C ALA A 733 -9.41 28.99 -7.70
N ARG A 734 -8.99 30.14 -8.22
CA ARG A 734 -7.58 30.60 -8.14
C ARG A 734 -7.18 30.95 -6.71
N THR A 735 -8.01 31.69 -5.97
CA THR A 735 -7.71 32.01 -4.56
C THR A 735 -7.63 30.74 -3.70
N LEU A 736 -8.48 29.74 -3.96
CA LEU A 736 -8.40 28.44 -3.30
C LEU A 736 -7.12 27.65 -3.67
N CYS A 737 -6.60 27.81 -4.89
CA CYS A 737 -5.29 27.23 -5.26
C CYS A 737 -4.15 27.89 -4.48
N ASP A 738 -4.21 29.21 -4.29
CA ASP A 738 -3.21 29.95 -3.51
C ASP A 738 -3.25 29.51 -2.04
N GLU A 739 -4.45 29.46 -1.44
CA GLU A 739 -4.66 28.95 -0.08
C GLU A 739 -4.17 27.50 0.10
N MET A 740 -4.33 26.65 -0.92
CA MET A 740 -3.79 25.28 -0.89
C MET A 740 -2.25 25.28 -0.86
N LEU A 741 -1.60 26.06 -1.73
CA LEU A 741 -0.13 26.09 -1.80
C LEU A 741 0.52 26.73 -0.57
N GLU A 742 -0.12 27.75 0.01
CA GLU A 742 0.34 28.39 1.25
C GLU A 742 0.37 27.42 2.44
N THR A 743 -0.46 26.37 2.42
CA THR A 743 -0.42 25.30 3.45
C THR A 743 0.75 24.31 3.27
N GLY A 744 1.60 24.46 2.26
CA GLY A 744 2.70 23.54 1.96
C GLY A 744 2.28 22.23 1.30
N PHE A 745 1.04 22.15 0.80
CA PHE A 745 0.50 20.95 0.16
C PHE A 745 1.08 20.75 -1.25
N VAL A 746 1.65 19.56 -1.53
CA VAL A 746 2.23 19.22 -2.84
C VAL A 746 1.22 18.45 -3.70
N PRO A 747 0.71 19.03 -4.81
CA PRO A 747 -0.27 18.36 -5.66
C PRO A 747 0.36 17.26 -6.53
N GLN A 748 -0.28 16.09 -6.61
CA GLN A 748 0.09 15.02 -7.55
C GLN A 748 -0.41 15.33 -8.98
N THR A 749 0.10 14.59 -9.98
CA THR A 749 -0.05 14.84 -11.43
C THR A 749 -1.46 15.25 -11.88
N GLY A 750 -2.52 14.57 -11.40
CA GLY A 750 -3.91 14.88 -11.78
C GLY A 750 -4.41 16.25 -11.27
N LEU A 751 -4.15 16.59 -10.02
CA LEU A 751 -4.52 17.88 -9.41
C LEU A 751 -3.64 19.00 -9.95
N PHE A 752 -2.36 18.73 -10.18
CA PHE A 752 -1.44 19.67 -10.81
C PHE A 752 -1.94 20.10 -12.20
N SER A 753 -2.37 19.13 -13.02
CA SER A 753 -2.95 19.41 -14.34
C SER A 753 -4.23 20.27 -14.28
N LEU A 754 -5.06 20.08 -13.25
CA LEU A 754 -6.27 20.86 -13.03
C LEU A 754 -5.94 22.30 -12.61
N ILE A 755 -4.95 22.48 -11.72
CA ILE A 755 -4.48 23.80 -11.28
C ILE A 755 -3.94 24.60 -12.46
N LEU A 756 -3.14 23.98 -13.33
CA LEU A 756 -2.63 24.61 -14.54
C LEU A 756 -3.77 25.08 -15.47
N LYS A 757 -4.84 24.27 -15.60
CA LYS A 757 -6.04 24.66 -16.37
C LYS A 757 -6.78 25.85 -15.75
N ILE A 758 -6.95 25.88 -14.43
CA ILE A 758 -7.63 26.97 -13.70
C ILE A 758 -6.82 28.28 -13.75
N ARG A 759 -5.49 28.18 -13.67
CA ARG A 759 -4.58 29.34 -13.75
C ARG A 759 -4.35 29.85 -15.17
N GLY A 760 -4.85 29.14 -16.20
CA GLY A 760 -4.78 29.59 -17.59
C GLY A 760 -3.44 29.32 -18.27
N GLY A 761 -2.81 28.17 -17.96
CA GLY A 761 -1.71 27.61 -18.74
C GLY A 761 -0.55 28.57 -19.04
N LYS A 762 0.25 28.90 -18.03
CA LYS A 762 1.67 29.20 -18.20
C LYS A 762 2.45 28.54 -17.06
#